data_AF-A0A1M7E583-F1
#
_entry.id   AF-A0A1M7E583-F1
#
_cell.length_a   1.000
_cell.length_b   1.000
_cell.length_c   1.000
_cell.angle_alpha   90.00
_cell.angle_beta   90.00
_cell.angle_gamma   90.00
#
_symmetry.space_group_name_H-M   'P 1'
#
loop_
_entity.id
_entity.type
_entity.pdbx_description
1 polymer ?
#
loop_
_entity_poly.entity_id
_entity_poly.type
_entity_poly.pdbx_seq_one_letter_code
_entity_poly.pdbx_strand_id
1 'polypeptide(L)'
;MKTPPDHRADLRADPPGDDANGDATPRVKTEYKFSHVTTGRYLPVPGKAPGWPFAEIGHWKMDVDGSADDWIAELTDWRREHLTRIGYDDANYRRPALQWAQRNFVHAQMMVEDRYFHDPLTGRYTVDRYLDDLEARFGGIDSVLIWFVYPNIGIDDRNKTDLAHDLPGGLDGLRGAVADFHRRGVRVFLPTMPWDNGTREPEQNDWQAMAQLVKAAGADGINGDTYNGVPRAFFDACDALACPVVVQPESTISAEEQLIWNVQSWGKKAPNEVIPPVAKFKWLEPRHMINYENRWGRDRNHDLQYIFFNGIGYNAWENVWGIWNQFTPRDAEALRRIAMIERRFAPLMVSMDWRPYVRTLQAGVFASRFPSDGLVLWTLVNRNEYNVAGEQLAVPHRDGTRYYDVWHGVALQPRVAGDLAIFDFAIEAHGFGALLAVNDGSHADGLDDFLAQMQALAAVPLQSLSNQWRSLPQQLVSIENTRAVAEAPPGMVTIPAGEFDFVVGGVEIEGQTWAGVDVQYPWEDSARRGHRRRMALQTFHIDRTPVTNAQYRAFLDASGWRPHDPHHFLRHWRNGAPPAGWDNKPVTWVSIEDARAYAQWAGKRLPREWEWQYAAQGSDGRRYPWGNDWNEAMVPATHRGRRLRAPDDVDAHTDAASPFGVLDLVGNVWQWTDEYVDEHTRAAILRGGSSYQPQTSHWYFPQAHRLDQHGKYLLMAPCKDRSGCVGFRCVVDAV
;
A
#
# COMPACT_ATOMS: atom_id res chain seq x y z
N MET A 1 57.55 43.87 14.89
CA MET A 1 57.67 45.32 14.65
C MET A 1 56.26 45.89 14.82
N LYS A 2 55.89 46.47 15.98
CA LYS A 2 56.01 47.90 16.35
C LYS A 2 55.43 48.87 15.29
N THR A 3 54.28 49.43 15.67
CA THR A 3 53.43 50.60 15.27
C THR A 3 54.21 51.88 14.85
N PRO A 4 53.63 53.01 14.32
CA PRO A 4 52.35 53.69 14.71
C PRO A 4 51.63 54.49 13.54
N PRO A 5 50.93 55.67 13.70
CA PRO A 5 49.47 55.83 13.87
C PRO A 5 48.76 56.97 13.06
N ASP A 6 47.44 57.15 13.33
CA ASP A 6 46.64 58.41 13.45
C ASP A 6 46.11 59.19 12.21
N HIS A 7 44.78 59.43 12.13
CA HIS A 7 44.15 60.77 12.16
C HIS A 7 42.61 60.81 11.96
N ARG A 8 41.93 61.42 12.96
CA ARG A 8 40.82 62.43 12.95
C ARG A 8 39.62 62.26 11.99
N ALA A 9 38.39 62.11 12.49
CA ALA A 9 37.44 63.12 13.05
C ALA A 9 36.65 63.91 11.98
N ASP A 10 35.32 63.76 11.98
CA ASP A 10 34.40 64.91 12.03
C ASP A 10 32.94 64.49 12.30
N LEU A 11 32.40 65.03 13.40
CA LEU A 11 30.99 65.02 13.79
C LEU A 11 30.36 66.31 13.24
N ARG A 12 29.23 66.21 12.54
CA ARG A 12 28.28 67.32 12.38
C ARG A 12 26.86 66.82 12.63
N ALA A 13 26.20 67.49 13.57
CA ALA A 13 24.79 67.37 13.90
C ALA A 13 23.98 68.44 13.14
N ASP A 14 22.71 68.15 12.87
CA ASP A 14 21.58 69.07 12.62
C ASP A 14 20.27 68.22 12.54
N PRO A 15 19.05 68.77 12.74
CA PRO A 15 18.39 69.15 13.99
C PRO A 15 17.06 68.35 14.23
N PRO A 16 16.31 68.55 15.34
CA PRO A 16 15.09 67.80 15.61
C PRO A 16 13.87 68.40 14.89
N GLY A 17 13.01 67.55 14.32
CA GLY A 17 11.76 67.92 13.68
C GLY A 17 10.61 67.05 14.20
N ASP A 18 9.61 67.76 14.72
CA ASP A 18 8.37 67.36 15.40
C ASP A 18 7.62 66.09 14.95
N ASP A 19 7.11 65.40 15.97
CA ASP A 19 5.99 64.45 15.92
C ASP A 19 4.67 65.16 15.52
N ALA A 20 3.90 64.58 14.59
CA ALA A 20 2.43 64.51 14.67
C ALA A 20 1.79 63.67 13.54
N ASN A 21 0.98 62.69 13.97
CA ASN A 21 -0.13 62.02 13.28
C ASN A 21 0.15 61.03 12.14
N GLY A 22 -0.13 59.76 12.47
CA GLY A 22 -0.46 58.71 11.51
C GLY A 22 -0.17 57.35 12.11
N ASP A 23 -1.14 56.79 12.83
CA ASP A 23 -1.16 55.38 13.24
C ASP A 23 -1.19 54.50 11.97
N ALA A 24 -0.01 54.29 11.40
CA ALA A 24 0.26 53.31 10.38
C ALA A 24 1.43 52.50 10.93
N THR A 25 1.11 51.53 11.80
CA THR A 25 2.02 50.41 12.00
C THR A 25 2.39 49.91 10.61
N PRO A 26 3.67 49.93 10.18
CA PRO A 26 4.01 49.40 8.87
C PRO A 26 3.56 47.95 8.87
N ARG A 27 2.63 47.60 7.98
CA ARG A 27 2.28 46.20 7.71
C ARG A 27 3.61 45.49 7.49
N VAL A 28 3.96 44.61 8.43
CA VAL A 28 5.13 43.74 8.30
C VAL A 28 4.81 42.86 7.10
N LYS A 29 5.27 43.29 5.91
CA LYS A 29 5.32 42.43 4.73
C LYS A 29 6.25 41.31 5.12
N THR A 30 5.69 40.18 5.53
CA THR A 30 6.46 39.00 5.84
C THR A 30 7.12 38.60 4.52
N GLU A 31 8.43 38.82 4.39
CA GLU A 31 9.12 38.61 3.13
C GLU A 31 9.30 37.09 2.93
N TYR A 32 8.31 36.40 2.37
CA TYR A 32 8.47 35.00 2.00
C TYR A 32 9.34 34.94 0.72
N LYS A 33 10.66 34.93 0.90
CA LYS A 33 11.59 34.65 -0.20
C LYS A 33 11.48 33.19 -0.62
N PHE A 34 10.63 32.91 -1.60
CA PHE A 34 10.54 31.60 -2.23
C PHE A 34 11.73 31.39 -3.16
N SER A 35 12.79 30.75 -2.64
CA SER A 35 13.81 30.15 -3.49
C SER A 35 13.18 29.01 -4.32
N HIS A 36 13.55 28.94 -5.59
CA HIS A 36 13.15 27.88 -6.53
C HIS A 36 13.59 26.47 -6.07
N VAL A 37 14.39 26.36 -5.00
CA VAL A 37 14.92 25.11 -4.43
C VAL A 37 14.17 24.67 -3.16
N THR A 38 13.25 25.48 -2.60
CA THR A 38 12.79 25.29 -1.20
C THR A 38 11.33 24.86 -0.97
N THR A 39 10.47 24.75 -1.99
CA THR A 39 9.14 24.18 -1.77
C THR A 39 9.22 22.66 -1.91
N GLY A 40 9.24 21.96 -0.77
CA GLY A 40 9.14 20.50 -0.72
C GLY A 40 7.79 19.99 -1.24
N ARG A 41 7.39 18.79 -0.82
CA ARG A 41 6.12 18.16 -1.24
C ARG A 41 4.87 18.96 -0.79
N TYR A 42 5.04 19.83 0.21
CA TYR A 42 4.01 20.65 0.81
C TYR A 42 4.44 22.11 0.75
N LEU A 43 3.46 23.01 0.60
CA LEU A 43 3.72 24.44 0.69
C LEU A 43 4.00 24.82 2.16
N PRO A 44 4.87 25.81 2.41
CA PRO A 44 5.08 26.30 3.78
C PRO A 44 3.78 26.87 4.33
N VAL A 45 3.48 26.62 5.59
CA VAL A 45 2.27 27.16 6.25
C VAL A 45 2.39 28.67 6.49
N PRO A 46 1.27 29.42 6.51
CA PRO A 46 1.25 30.82 6.97
C PRO A 46 1.81 30.95 8.39
N GLY A 47 2.45 32.09 8.69
CA GLY A 47 2.91 32.39 10.05
C GLY A 47 4.07 31.51 10.54
N LYS A 48 4.90 30.99 9.62
CA LYS A 48 6.05 30.14 9.98
C LYS A 48 7.01 30.87 10.92
N ALA A 49 7.52 30.09 11.85
CA ALA A 49 8.56 30.39 12.80
C ALA A 49 9.71 31.31 12.33
N PRO A 50 10.00 32.45 13.00
CA PRO A 50 11.28 33.12 12.81
C PRO A 50 12.45 32.20 13.16
N GLY A 51 13.52 32.30 12.37
CA GLY A 51 14.73 31.50 12.51
C GLY A 51 15.53 31.79 13.78
N TRP A 52 16.45 30.88 14.10
CA TRP A 52 17.36 30.94 15.25
C TRP A 52 18.30 32.18 15.19
N PRO A 53 18.72 32.80 16.32
CA PRO A 53 18.43 32.49 17.73
C PRO A 53 17.50 33.52 18.39
N PHE A 54 16.23 33.17 18.62
CA PHE A 54 15.41 33.65 19.75
C PHE A 54 15.45 35.14 20.15
N ALA A 55 15.27 36.09 19.22
CA ALA A 55 15.05 37.49 19.62
C ALA A 55 13.65 37.76 20.21
N GLU A 56 12.66 36.87 19.98
CA GLU A 56 11.26 37.05 20.41
C GLU A 56 10.62 35.74 20.93
N ILE A 57 11.20 35.15 21.98
CA ILE A 57 10.53 34.07 22.72
C ILE A 57 9.24 34.62 23.34
N GLY A 58 8.09 34.03 22.97
CA GLY A 58 6.76 34.42 23.46
C GLY A 58 5.86 35.18 22.47
N HIS A 59 6.38 35.64 21.31
CA HIS A 59 5.56 36.28 20.26
C HIS A 59 4.83 35.28 19.34
N TRP A 60 4.87 33.99 19.70
CA TRP A 60 4.37 32.87 18.94
C TRP A 60 2.89 32.60 19.20
N LYS A 61 2.04 33.55 18.83
CA LYS A 61 0.74 33.16 18.28
C LYS A 61 0.98 32.95 16.80
N MET A 62 0.92 31.71 16.33
CA MET A 62 0.87 31.39 14.91
C MET A 62 -0.45 31.97 14.38
N ASP A 63 -0.46 33.26 14.06
CA ASP A 63 -1.63 33.95 13.56
C ASP A 63 -1.78 33.65 12.07
N VAL A 64 -2.36 32.48 11.81
CA VAL A 64 -2.75 32.08 10.45
C VAL A 64 -3.71 33.11 9.88
N ASP A 65 -4.66 33.60 10.66
CA ASP A 65 -5.66 34.56 10.18
C ASP A 65 -5.05 35.91 9.80
N GLY A 66 -4.06 36.36 10.57
CA GLY A 66 -3.31 37.60 10.35
C GLY A 66 -2.37 37.56 9.14
N SER A 67 -1.91 36.37 8.72
CA SER A 67 -0.92 36.20 7.64
C SER A 67 -1.40 35.46 6.39
N ALA A 68 -2.57 34.80 6.46
CA ALA A 68 -3.08 33.95 5.37
C ALA A 68 -3.39 34.74 4.09
N ASP A 69 -3.92 35.96 4.17
CA ASP A 69 -4.24 36.77 2.98
C ASP A 69 -2.97 37.10 2.17
N ASP A 70 -1.93 37.57 2.85
CA ASP A 70 -0.64 37.90 2.22
C ASP A 70 0.03 36.63 1.67
N TRP A 71 0.00 35.54 2.43
CA TRP A 71 0.52 34.24 2.00
C TRP A 71 -0.20 33.71 0.75
N ILE A 72 -1.53 33.80 0.67
CA ILE A 72 -2.32 33.39 -0.51
C ILE A 72 -1.96 34.25 -1.72
N ALA A 73 -1.83 35.57 -1.53
CA ALA A 73 -1.49 36.49 -2.62
C ALA A 73 -0.13 36.12 -3.22
N GLU A 74 0.89 35.95 -2.39
CA GLU A 74 2.23 35.58 -2.84
C GLU A 74 2.29 34.19 -3.48
N LEU A 75 1.56 33.22 -2.94
CA LEU A 75 1.47 31.89 -3.55
C LEU A 75 0.72 31.86 -4.86
N THR A 76 -0.21 32.79 -5.08
CA THR A 76 -0.90 32.94 -6.35
C THR A 76 0.04 33.48 -7.42
N ASP A 77 0.88 34.46 -7.06
CA ASP A 77 1.92 34.98 -7.94
C ASP A 77 3.00 33.92 -8.23
N TRP A 78 3.45 33.20 -7.19
CA TRP A 78 4.36 32.07 -7.34
C TRP A 78 3.79 30.99 -8.25
N ARG A 79 2.52 30.61 -8.08
CA ARG A 79 1.85 29.61 -8.93
C ARG A 79 1.90 30.01 -10.40
N ARG A 80 1.58 31.27 -10.72
CA ARG A 80 1.59 31.78 -12.10
C ARG A 80 2.99 31.76 -12.72
N GLU A 81 3.98 32.25 -11.98
CA GLU A 81 5.40 32.24 -12.40
C GLU A 81 5.89 30.81 -12.61
N HIS A 82 5.61 29.93 -11.66
CA HIS A 82 6.06 28.55 -11.66
C HIS A 82 5.47 27.74 -12.83
N LEU A 83 4.14 27.81 -13.05
CA LEU A 83 3.49 27.12 -14.16
C LEU A 83 4.05 27.58 -15.53
N THR A 84 4.35 28.87 -15.66
CA THR A 84 5.00 29.41 -16.87
C THR A 84 6.41 28.81 -17.05
N ARG A 85 7.19 28.75 -15.97
CA ARG A 85 8.57 28.27 -15.98
C ARG A 85 8.69 26.80 -16.36
N ILE A 86 7.78 25.95 -15.88
CA ILE A 86 7.79 24.51 -16.20
C ILE A 86 7.17 24.19 -17.57
N GLY A 87 6.71 25.21 -18.32
CA GLY A 87 6.05 25.03 -19.60
C GLY A 87 4.74 24.25 -19.47
N TYR A 88 3.97 24.52 -18.42
CA TYR A 88 2.77 23.77 -18.09
C TYR A 88 1.72 23.81 -19.22
N ASP A 89 1.17 22.64 -19.53
CA ASP A 89 0.05 22.42 -20.45
C ASP A 89 -0.99 21.54 -19.76
N ASP A 90 -2.24 22.00 -19.75
CA ASP A 90 -3.35 21.33 -19.09
C ASP A 90 -4.20 20.45 -20.05
N ALA A 91 -3.77 20.27 -21.30
CA ALA A 91 -4.50 19.52 -22.31
C ALA A 91 -4.96 18.13 -21.81
N ASN A 92 -4.12 17.44 -21.04
CA ASN A 92 -4.46 16.12 -20.48
C ASN A 92 -5.50 16.19 -19.35
N TYR A 93 -5.58 17.28 -18.58
CA TYR A 93 -6.66 17.52 -17.61
C TYR A 93 -7.99 17.87 -18.28
N ARG A 94 -7.97 18.36 -19.53
CA ARG A 94 -9.18 18.65 -20.32
C ARG A 94 -9.64 17.46 -21.17
N ARG A 95 -8.85 16.39 -21.26
CA ARG A 95 -9.16 15.22 -22.08
C ARG A 95 -10.34 14.43 -21.49
N PRO A 96 -11.48 14.26 -22.19
CA PRO A 96 -12.66 13.60 -21.63
C PRO A 96 -12.39 12.19 -21.10
N ALA A 97 -11.52 11.42 -21.77
CA ALA A 97 -11.17 10.06 -21.37
C ALA A 97 -10.44 9.97 -20.01
N LEU A 98 -9.83 11.07 -19.53
CA LEU A 98 -9.04 11.11 -18.29
C LEU A 98 -9.72 11.89 -17.16
N GLN A 99 -10.80 12.63 -17.46
CA GLN A 99 -11.46 13.50 -16.49
C GLN A 99 -12.07 12.76 -15.29
N TRP A 100 -12.30 11.45 -15.40
CA TRP A 100 -12.72 10.64 -14.25
C TRP A 100 -11.70 10.68 -13.10
N ALA A 101 -10.40 10.87 -13.38
CA ALA A 101 -9.35 10.97 -12.35
C ALA A 101 -9.60 12.12 -11.37
N GLN A 102 -10.27 13.17 -11.83
CA GLN A 102 -10.64 14.36 -11.04
C GLN A 102 -11.72 14.05 -9.98
N ARG A 103 -12.30 12.86 -10.02
CA ARG A 103 -13.34 12.37 -9.10
C ARG A 103 -12.91 11.09 -8.37
N ASN A 104 -11.62 10.73 -8.43
CA ASN A 104 -11.07 9.54 -7.80
C ASN A 104 -10.71 9.79 -6.33
N PHE A 105 -11.72 9.97 -5.49
CA PHE A 105 -11.55 10.35 -4.08
C PHE A 105 -11.16 9.18 -3.19
N VAL A 106 -11.61 7.97 -3.50
CA VAL A 106 -11.21 6.75 -2.78
C VAL A 106 -10.60 5.78 -3.79
N HIS A 107 -9.28 5.74 -3.81
CA HIS A 107 -8.50 4.71 -4.50
C HIS A 107 -8.22 3.57 -3.51
N ALA A 108 -8.14 2.32 -3.97
CA ALA A 108 -7.67 1.22 -3.14
C ALA A 108 -6.51 0.48 -3.80
N GLN A 109 -5.54 0.05 -3.01
CA GLN A 109 -4.57 -0.96 -3.45
C GLN A 109 -5.01 -2.32 -2.91
N MET A 110 -5.20 -3.26 -3.84
CA MET A 110 -5.73 -4.59 -3.56
C MET A 110 -4.71 -5.66 -3.96
N MET A 111 -4.34 -6.51 -3.01
CA MET A 111 -3.55 -7.71 -3.28
C MET A 111 -4.41 -8.75 -3.99
N VAL A 112 -3.91 -9.37 -5.05
CA VAL A 112 -4.66 -10.44 -5.75
C VAL A 112 -4.89 -11.67 -4.89
N GLU A 113 -4.07 -11.84 -3.85
CA GLU A 113 -4.21 -12.90 -2.83
C GLU A 113 -5.37 -12.65 -1.84
N ASP A 114 -6.09 -11.53 -1.97
CA ASP A 114 -7.28 -11.28 -1.15
C ASP A 114 -8.42 -12.24 -1.51
N ARG A 115 -8.89 -13.00 -0.52
CA ARG A 115 -9.95 -14.00 -0.64
C ARG A 115 -11.32 -13.42 -0.95
N TYR A 116 -11.50 -12.12 -0.79
CA TYR A 116 -12.70 -11.41 -1.24
C TYR A 116 -12.64 -11.08 -2.73
N PHE A 117 -11.44 -10.91 -3.30
CA PHE A 117 -11.24 -10.68 -4.72
C PHE A 117 -11.24 -11.98 -5.53
N HIS A 118 -10.65 -13.05 -5.00
CA HIS A 118 -10.61 -14.35 -5.64
C HIS A 118 -10.95 -15.46 -4.64
N ASP A 119 -11.91 -16.31 -4.98
CA ASP A 119 -12.25 -17.48 -4.18
C ASP A 119 -11.38 -18.68 -4.60
N PRO A 120 -10.43 -19.13 -3.76
CA PRO A 120 -9.55 -20.25 -4.08
C PRO A 120 -10.28 -21.60 -4.18
N LEU A 121 -11.50 -21.73 -3.61
CA LEU A 121 -12.25 -22.98 -3.65
C LEU A 121 -12.99 -23.15 -4.98
N THR A 122 -13.58 -22.08 -5.50
CA THR A 122 -14.29 -22.11 -6.79
C THR A 122 -13.41 -21.72 -7.98
N GLY A 123 -12.24 -21.12 -7.73
CA GLY A 123 -11.30 -20.65 -8.77
C GLY A 123 -11.84 -19.46 -9.57
N ARG A 124 -12.65 -18.60 -8.93
CA ARG A 124 -13.32 -17.48 -9.59
C ARG A 124 -12.96 -16.15 -8.95
N TYR A 125 -12.86 -15.12 -9.79
CA TYR A 125 -12.91 -13.75 -9.31
C TYR A 125 -14.29 -13.45 -8.72
N THR A 126 -14.30 -12.79 -7.57
CA THR A 126 -15.49 -12.41 -6.81
C THR A 126 -15.51 -10.90 -6.57
N VAL A 127 -15.34 -10.12 -7.64
CA VAL A 127 -15.26 -8.65 -7.59
C VAL A 127 -16.44 -8.02 -6.86
N ASP A 128 -17.67 -8.51 -7.09
CA ASP A 128 -18.85 -7.99 -6.39
C ASP A 128 -18.75 -8.21 -4.87
N ARG A 129 -18.25 -9.36 -4.40
CA ARG A 129 -18.04 -9.62 -2.97
C ARG A 129 -17.02 -8.64 -2.37
N TYR A 130 -15.92 -8.39 -3.09
CA TYR A 130 -14.92 -7.40 -2.66
C TYR A 130 -15.53 -6.01 -2.55
N LEU A 131 -16.25 -5.55 -3.58
CA LEU A 131 -16.83 -4.21 -3.60
C LEU A 131 -17.96 -4.04 -2.57
N ASP A 132 -18.80 -5.05 -2.38
CA ASP A 132 -19.88 -5.02 -1.39
C ASP A 132 -19.33 -4.88 0.05
N ASP A 133 -18.20 -5.54 0.34
CA ASP A 133 -17.49 -5.36 1.61
C ASP A 133 -16.99 -3.92 1.80
N LEU A 134 -16.29 -3.35 0.81
CA LEU A 134 -15.77 -1.98 0.90
C LEU A 134 -16.89 -0.94 1.00
N GLU A 135 -17.98 -1.14 0.28
CA GLU A 135 -19.19 -0.32 0.36
C GLU A 135 -19.78 -0.35 1.78
N ALA A 136 -19.95 -1.56 2.32
CA ALA A 136 -20.48 -1.77 3.67
C ALA A 136 -19.56 -1.22 4.78
N ARG A 137 -18.23 -1.25 4.61
CA ARG A 137 -17.29 -0.80 5.65
C ARG A 137 -17.00 0.70 5.61
N PHE A 138 -16.71 1.28 4.44
CA PHE A 138 -16.29 2.69 4.34
C PHE A 138 -16.86 3.45 3.13
N GLY A 139 -17.91 2.93 2.47
CA GLY A 139 -18.63 3.66 1.43
C GLY A 139 -18.04 3.53 0.03
N GLY A 140 -17.27 2.47 -0.22
CA GLY A 140 -16.87 2.04 -1.55
C GLY A 140 -15.75 2.87 -2.17
N ILE A 141 -15.31 2.45 -3.36
CA ILE A 141 -14.12 2.97 -4.03
C ILE A 141 -14.45 3.50 -5.43
N ASP A 142 -13.66 4.48 -5.88
CA ASP A 142 -13.75 5.04 -7.24
C ASP A 142 -12.76 4.33 -8.19
N SER A 143 -11.67 3.82 -7.66
CA SER A 143 -10.70 3.01 -8.42
C SER A 143 -9.92 2.01 -7.56
N VAL A 144 -9.36 0.99 -8.21
CA VAL A 144 -8.54 -0.05 -7.59
C VAL A 144 -7.23 -0.25 -8.36
N LEU A 145 -6.12 -0.43 -7.64
CA LEU A 145 -4.86 -0.96 -8.15
C LEU A 145 -4.81 -2.47 -7.86
N ILE A 146 -4.86 -3.29 -8.92
CA ILE A 146 -4.75 -4.75 -8.80
C ILE A 146 -3.27 -5.13 -8.70
N TRP A 147 -2.84 -5.56 -7.52
CA TRP A 147 -1.44 -5.82 -7.22
C TRP A 147 -1.11 -7.32 -7.21
N PHE A 148 -0.34 -7.78 -8.21
CA PHE A 148 -0.02 -9.21 -8.43
C PHE A 148 1.48 -9.56 -8.39
N VAL A 149 2.34 -8.58 -8.07
CA VAL A 149 3.80 -8.69 -8.29
C VAL A 149 4.54 -9.11 -7.00
N TYR A 150 4.75 -8.16 -6.08
CA TYR A 150 5.36 -8.37 -4.76
C TYR A 150 4.29 -8.82 -3.75
N PRO A 151 4.56 -9.69 -2.76
CA PRO A 151 5.87 -10.16 -2.29
C PRO A 151 6.44 -11.39 -2.99
N ASN A 152 5.68 -12.08 -3.85
CA ASN A 152 6.13 -13.37 -4.39
C ASN A 152 7.14 -13.25 -5.56
N ILE A 153 7.31 -12.07 -6.17
CA ILE A 153 8.28 -11.90 -7.26
C ILE A 153 9.72 -12.22 -6.82
N GLY A 154 10.48 -12.85 -7.71
CA GLY A 154 11.85 -13.25 -7.47
C GLY A 154 11.99 -14.61 -6.76
N ILE A 155 10.87 -15.26 -6.41
CA ILE A 155 10.90 -16.68 -6.02
C ILE A 155 11.31 -17.59 -7.18
N ASP A 156 11.03 -17.17 -8.42
CA ASP A 156 11.49 -17.80 -9.65
C ASP A 156 11.78 -16.71 -10.71
N ASP A 157 12.09 -17.13 -11.95
CA ASP A 157 12.47 -16.19 -13.01
C ASP A 157 11.31 -15.48 -13.70
N ARG A 158 10.05 -15.66 -13.28
CA ARG A 158 8.93 -14.87 -13.80
C ARG A 158 9.12 -13.40 -13.45
N ASN A 159 8.97 -12.55 -14.45
CA ASN A 159 8.98 -11.10 -14.28
C ASN A 159 7.58 -10.58 -13.96
N LYS A 160 7.48 -9.28 -13.67
CA LYS A 160 6.21 -8.60 -13.37
C LYS A 160 5.12 -8.83 -14.43
N THR A 161 5.47 -8.90 -15.71
CA THR A 161 4.48 -9.10 -16.79
C THR A 161 4.01 -10.56 -16.82
N ASP A 162 4.92 -11.53 -16.66
CA ASP A 162 4.56 -12.95 -16.54
C ASP A 162 3.54 -13.17 -15.42
N LEU A 163 3.74 -12.52 -14.26
CA LEU A 163 2.82 -12.64 -13.12
C LEU A 163 1.41 -12.12 -13.42
N ALA A 164 1.25 -11.15 -14.33
CA ALA A 164 -0.06 -10.71 -14.81
C ALA A 164 -0.70 -11.77 -15.72
N HIS A 165 0.08 -12.39 -16.60
CA HIS A 165 -0.38 -13.45 -17.50
C HIS A 165 -0.72 -14.75 -16.77
N ASP A 166 -0.13 -14.98 -15.60
CA ASP A 166 -0.28 -16.20 -14.79
C ASP A 166 -1.42 -16.12 -13.78
N LEU A 167 -2.17 -15.02 -13.75
CA LEU A 167 -3.40 -14.92 -12.95
C LEU A 167 -4.46 -15.94 -13.44
N PRO A 168 -5.42 -16.34 -12.58
CA PRO A 168 -6.48 -17.28 -12.95
C PRO A 168 -7.19 -16.92 -14.25
N GLY A 169 -7.23 -17.84 -15.21
CA GLY A 169 -7.81 -17.61 -16.54
C GLY A 169 -6.97 -16.73 -17.47
N GLY A 170 -5.72 -16.41 -17.08
CA GLY A 170 -4.79 -15.57 -17.82
C GLY A 170 -5.32 -14.16 -18.07
N LEU A 171 -4.94 -13.56 -19.20
CA LEU A 171 -5.38 -12.21 -19.54
C LEU A 171 -6.89 -12.10 -19.77
N ASP A 172 -7.56 -13.16 -20.23
CA ASP A 172 -9.02 -13.13 -20.40
C ASP A 172 -9.72 -13.14 -19.04
N GLY A 173 -9.19 -13.89 -18.06
CA GLY A 173 -9.64 -13.85 -16.67
C GLY A 173 -9.46 -12.46 -16.05
N LEU A 174 -8.27 -11.86 -16.21
CA LEU A 174 -8.00 -10.49 -15.75
C LEU A 174 -8.93 -9.47 -16.43
N ARG A 175 -9.15 -9.58 -17.74
CA ARG A 175 -10.12 -8.73 -18.47
C ARG A 175 -11.54 -8.90 -17.92
N GLY A 176 -11.94 -10.12 -17.57
CA GLY A 176 -13.22 -10.40 -16.92
C GLY A 176 -13.35 -9.69 -15.58
N ALA A 177 -12.34 -9.77 -14.72
CA ALA A 177 -12.31 -9.06 -13.44
C ALA A 177 -12.38 -7.53 -13.62
N VAL A 178 -11.64 -6.98 -14.58
CA VAL A 178 -11.72 -5.55 -14.92
C VAL A 178 -13.12 -5.15 -15.38
N ALA A 179 -13.76 -5.96 -16.22
CA ALA A 179 -15.13 -5.72 -16.67
C ALA A 179 -16.15 -5.77 -15.51
N ASP A 180 -15.94 -6.63 -14.51
CA ASP A 180 -16.75 -6.67 -13.30
C ASP A 180 -16.60 -5.40 -12.45
N PHE A 181 -15.38 -4.86 -12.31
CA PHE A 181 -15.17 -3.55 -11.66
C PHE A 181 -15.86 -2.43 -12.44
N HIS A 182 -15.74 -2.42 -13.77
CA HIS A 182 -16.40 -1.42 -14.63
C HIS A 182 -17.93 -1.49 -14.54
N ARG A 183 -18.51 -2.69 -14.40
CA ARG A 183 -19.97 -2.85 -14.18
C ARG A 183 -20.45 -2.10 -12.93
N ARG A 184 -19.59 -1.97 -11.92
CA ARG A 184 -19.84 -1.24 -10.67
C ARG A 184 -19.30 0.19 -10.69
N GLY A 185 -18.82 0.68 -11.84
CA GLY A 185 -18.31 2.05 -12.00
C GLY A 185 -16.91 2.29 -11.44
N VAL A 186 -16.19 1.24 -11.04
CA VAL A 186 -14.85 1.33 -10.44
C VAL A 186 -13.78 1.23 -11.54
N ARG A 187 -12.82 2.16 -11.55
CA ARG A 187 -11.71 2.19 -12.51
C ARG A 187 -10.55 1.30 -12.06
N VAL A 188 -9.78 0.75 -13.00
CA VAL A 188 -8.71 -0.19 -12.67
C VAL A 188 -7.34 0.32 -13.10
N PHE A 189 -6.37 0.26 -12.18
CA PHE A 189 -4.95 0.48 -12.42
C PHE A 189 -4.19 -0.85 -12.41
N LEU A 190 -3.18 -0.95 -13.27
CA LEU A 190 -2.18 -2.02 -13.23
C LEU A 190 -0.80 -1.47 -12.82
N PRO A 191 -0.02 -2.24 -12.03
CA PRO A 191 1.28 -1.81 -11.51
C PRO A 191 2.40 -1.94 -12.56
N THR A 192 3.32 -0.98 -12.60
CA THR A 192 4.66 -1.14 -13.21
C THR A 192 5.77 -0.71 -12.26
N MET A 193 6.85 -1.50 -12.19
CA MET A 193 7.94 -1.33 -11.23
C MET A 193 9.28 -1.14 -11.97
N PRO A 194 10.06 -0.10 -11.68
CA PRO A 194 11.35 0.15 -12.34
C PRO A 194 12.44 -0.81 -11.86
N TRP A 195 12.23 -1.43 -10.70
CA TRP A 195 13.24 -2.19 -9.97
C TRP A 195 13.32 -3.66 -10.42
N ASP A 196 12.29 -4.15 -11.13
CA ASP A 196 12.29 -5.50 -11.69
C ASP A 196 13.16 -5.63 -12.94
N ASN A 197 14.47 -5.77 -12.75
CA ASN A 197 15.45 -5.99 -13.82
C ASN A 197 16.32 -7.24 -13.58
N GLY A 198 16.09 -7.96 -12.49
CA GLY A 198 16.79 -9.18 -12.09
C GLY A 198 16.16 -10.47 -12.57
N THR A 199 14.85 -10.47 -12.79
CA THR A 199 14.08 -11.60 -13.33
C THR A 199 14.23 -11.69 -14.85
N ARG A 200 13.54 -12.64 -15.48
CA ARG A 200 13.62 -12.88 -16.92
C ARG A 200 13.40 -11.59 -17.70
N GLU A 201 14.35 -11.33 -18.60
CA GLU A 201 14.30 -10.17 -19.47
C GLU A 201 13.02 -10.17 -20.31
N PRO A 202 12.23 -9.08 -20.28
CA PRO A 202 11.05 -8.98 -21.13
C PRO A 202 11.48 -8.88 -22.60
N GLU A 203 10.64 -9.39 -23.50
CA GLU A 203 10.89 -9.33 -24.95
C GLU A 203 10.82 -7.90 -25.51
N GLN A 204 10.12 -7.02 -24.80
CA GLN A 204 9.89 -5.62 -25.15
C GLN A 204 10.34 -4.72 -24.00
N ASN A 205 10.55 -3.43 -24.27
CA ASN A 205 10.74 -2.47 -23.20
C ASN A 205 9.46 -2.34 -22.35
N ASP A 206 9.65 -1.78 -21.16
CA ASP A 206 8.64 -1.79 -20.12
C ASP A 206 7.36 -1.02 -20.49
N TRP A 207 7.50 0.15 -21.11
CA TRP A 207 6.35 0.96 -21.51
C TRP A 207 5.53 0.33 -22.64
N GLN A 208 6.16 -0.39 -23.58
CA GLN A 208 5.44 -1.13 -24.61
C GLN A 208 4.70 -2.34 -24.02
N ALA A 209 5.37 -3.12 -23.17
CA ALA A 209 4.77 -4.27 -22.50
C ALA A 209 3.57 -3.84 -21.65
N MET A 210 3.71 -2.76 -20.87
CA MET A 210 2.62 -2.23 -20.04
C MET A 210 1.47 -1.65 -20.87
N ALA A 211 1.74 -0.92 -21.95
CA ALA A 211 0.69 -0.40 -22.82
C ALA A 211 -0.13 -1.54 -23.48
N GLN A 212 0.53 -2.63 -23.87
CA GLN A 212 -0.15 -3.83 -24.39
C GLN A 212 -0.96 -4.54 -23.31
N LEU A 213 -0.39 -4.72 -22.12
CA LEU A 213 -1.06 -5.36 -20.99
C LEU A 213 -2.32 -4.58 -20.57
N VAL A 214 -2.22 -3.27 -20.39
CA VAL A 214 -3.34 -2.40 -20.03
C VAL A 214 -4.43 -2.45 -21.08
N LYS A 215 -4.07 -2.36 -22.37
CA LYS A 215 -5.03 -2.50 -23.46
C LYS A 215 -5.69 -3.88 -23.49
N ALA A 216 -4.93 -4.94 -23.26
CA ALA A 216 -5.44 -6.31 -23.27
C ALA A 216 -6.38 -6.60 -22.10
N ALA A 217 -6.08 -6.08 -20.91
CA ALA A 217 -6.93 -6.19 -19.73
C ALA A 217 -8.13 -5.22 -19.76
N GLY A 218 -8.04 -4.13 -20.52
CA GLY A 218 -9.03 -3.05 -20.51
C GLY A 218 -8.90 -2.12 -19.30
N ALA A 219 -7.73 -2.02 -18.69
CA ALA A 219 -7.51 -1.17 -17.52
C ALA A 219 -7.48 0.33 -17.89
N ASP A 220 -7.79 1.19 -16.92
CA ASP A 220 -7.93 2.64 -17.11
C ASP A 220 -6.66 3.42 -16.72
N GLY A 221 -5.72 2.77 -16.02
CA GLY A 221 -4.56 3.44 -15.45
C GLY A 221 -3.33 2.57 -15.25
N ILE A 222 -2.19 3.23 -15.07
CA ILE A 222 -0.91 2.63 -14.70
C ILE A 222 -0.44 3.26 -13.40
N ASN A 223 -0.17 2.43 -12.39
CA ASN A 223 0.51 2.89 -11.17
C ASN A 223 2.01 2.56 -11.28
N GLY A 224 2.86 3.57 -11.08
CA GLY A 224 4.31 3.40 -11.07
C GLY A 224 4.86 3.26 -9.65
N ASP A 225 5.08 2.03 -9.21
CA ASP A 225 5.70 1.73 -7.90
C ASP A 225 7.12 2.27 -7.81
N THR A 226 7.49 2.91 -6.70
CA THR A 226 8.76 3.61 -6.45
C THR A 226 9.11 4.76 -7.42
N TYR A 227 8.29 5.02 -8.44
CA TYR A 227 8.47 6.17 -9.30
C TYR A 227 8.08 7.45 -8.55
N ASN A 228 8.93 8.47 -8.61
CA ASN A 228 8.56 9.84 -8.22
C ASN A 228 8.07 10.65 -9.45
N GLY A 229 7.30 9.98 -10.30
CA GLY A 229 6.89 10.44 -11.62
C GLY A 229 7.03 9.33 -12.66
N VAL A 230 5.92 8.89 -13.23
CA VAL A 230 5.94 7.86 -14.28
C VAL A 230 6.51 8.49 -15.55
N PRO A 231 7.50 7.86 -16.22
CA PRO A 231 8.09 8.42 -17.43
C PRO A 231 7.05 8.63 -18.53
N ARG A 232 7.18 9.73 -19.29
CA ARG A 232 6.28 10.08 -20.40
C ARG A 232 6.09 8.95 -21.42
N ALA A 233 7.12 8.12 -21.63
CA ALA A 233 7.08 6.99 -22.56
C ALA A 233 5.92 6.01 -22.28
N PHE A 234 5.50 5.82 -21.02
CA PHE A 234 4.33 4.99 -20.70
C PHE A 234 3.04 5.61 -21.22
N PHE A 235 2.86 6.91 -21.01
CA PHE A 235 1.71 7.67 -21.51
C PHE A 235 1.67 7.66 -23.05
N ASP A 236 2.79 8.01 -23.69
CA ASP A 236 2.88 8.08 -25.15
C ASP A 236 2.66 6.69 -25.81
N ALA A 237 3.15 5.61 -25.19
CA ALA A 237 2.92 4.25 -25.69
C ALA A 237 1.45 3.82 -25.63
N CYS A 238 0.75 4.19 -24.56
CA CYS A 238 -0.69 3.93 -24.42
C CYS A 238 -1.51 4.73 -25.44
N ASP A 239 -1.15 6.01 -25.66
CA ASP A 239 -1.78 6.86 -26.67
C ASP A 239 -1.55 6.35 -28.10
N ALA A 240 -0.35 5.87 -28.42
CA ALA A 240 -0.05 5.27 -29.71
C ALA A 240 -0.90 4.01 -30.00
N LEU A 241 -1.38 3.33 -28.96
CA LEU A 241 -2.29 2.19 -29.07
C LEU A 241 -3.78 2.58 -29.02
N ALA A 242 -4.10 3.87 -29.05
CA ALA A 242 -5.44 4.43 -28.87
C ALA A 242 -6.12 3.97 -27.57
N CYS A 243 -5.31 3.83 -26.51
CA CYS A 243 -5.75 3.42 -25.18
C CYS A 243 -5.27 4.48 -24.17
N PRO A 244 -5.92 5.66 -24.09
CA PRO A 244 -5.51 6.67 -23.12
C PRO A 244 -5.75 6.18 -21.70
N VAL A 245 -4.76 6.39 -20.84
CA VAL A 245 -4.78 5.93 -19.45
C VAL A 245 -4.32 7.04 -18.51
N VAL A 246 -4.74 6.95 -17.25
CA VAL A 246 -4.17 7.75 -16.17
C VAL A 246 -2.86 7.12 -15.73
N VAL A 247 -1.74 7.84 -15.84
CA VAL A 247 -0.48 7.42 -15.23
C VAL A 247 -0.33 8.09 -13.87
N GLN A 248 -0.05 7.27 -12.85
CA GLN A 248 -0.01 7.67 -11.45
C GLN A 248 1.28 7.17 -10.79
N PRO A 249 2.19 8.05 -10.34
CA PRO A 249 3.34 7.62 -9.56
C PRO A 249 2.95 7.28 -8.12
N GLU A 250 3.63 6.30 -7.52
CA GLU A 250 3.46 5.89 -6.11
C GLU A 250 3.89 6.98 -5.12
N SER A 251 4.70 7.93 -5.58
CA SER A 251 5.15 9.06 -4.76
C SER A 251 4.89 10.39 -5.44
N THR A 252 4.98 11.45 -4.63
CA THR A 252 4.90 12.83 -5.10
C THR A 252 5.88 13.07 -6.24
N ILE A 253 5.39 13.70 -7.32
CA ILE A 253 6.16 14.04 -8.51
C ILE A 253 7.39 14.87 -8.09
N SER A 254 8.59 14.43 -8.50
CA SER A 254 9.85 15.13 -8.16
C SER A 254 10.26 16.18 -9.19
N ALA A 255 9.90 15.96 -10.46
CA ALA A 255 10.12 16.93 -11.55
C ALA A 255 8.76 17.52 -11.93
N GLU A 256 8.52 18.78 -11.56
CA GLU A 256 7.18 19.37 -11.56
C GLU A 256 6.55 19.47 -12.96
N GLU A 257 7.36 19.52 -14.03
CA GLU A 257 6.89 19.44 -15.41
C GLU A 257 6.17 18.12 -15.74
N GLN A 258 6.41 17.06 -14.97
CA GLN A 258 5.71 15.78 -15.16
C GLN A 258 4.23 15.82 -14.77
N LEU A 259 3.78 16.92 -14.13
CA LEU A 259 2.37 17.23 -13.87
C LEU A 259 1.53 17.25 -15.16
N ILE A 260 2.17 17.49 -16.32
CA ILE A 260 1.52 17.57 -17.63
C ILE A 260 0.93 16.23 -18.07
N TRP A 261 1.55 15.08 -17.73
CA TRP A 261 1.05 13.76 -18.13
C TRP A 261 0.70 12.84 -16.95
N ASN A 262 1.32 13.00 -15.78
CA ASN A 262 0.88 12.34 -14.55
C ASN A 262 -0.31 13.11 -13.96
N VAL A 263 -1.50 12.91 -14.53
CA VAL A 263 -2.72 13.66 -14.14
C VAL A 263 -3.29 13.27 -12.77
N GLN A 264 -2.69 12.26 -12.13
CA GLN A 264 -2.97 11.81 -10.77
C GLN A 264 -1.65 11.40 -10.10
N SER A 265 -1.56 11.45 -8.78
CA SER A 265 -0.41 10.93 -8.03
C SER A 265 -0.82 10.34 -6.68
N TRP A 266 0.11 9.67 -6.00
CA TRP A 266 -0.01 9.43 -4.56
C TRP A 266 0.71 10.51 -3.75
N GLY A 267 0.24 10.71 -2.53
CA GLY A 267 0.87 11.56 -1.52
C GLY A 267 1.25 10.73 -0.29
N LYS A 268 2.38 11.03 0.35
CA LYS A 268 2.83 10.32 1.57
C LYS A 268 3.51 11.27 2.53
N LYS A 269 3.41 10.98 3.83
CA LYS A 269 4.15 11.65 4.92
C LYS A 269 3.82 13.15 5.03
N ALA A 270 2.54 13.50 5.09
CA ALA A 270 2.12 14.88 5.39
C ALA A 270 2.57 15.24 6.82
N PRO A 271 3.18 16.42 7.03
CA PRO A 271 3.53 16.89 8.37
C PRO A 271 2.31 16.83 9.29
N ASN A 272 2.47 16.16 10.44
CA ASN A 272 1.44 16.13 11.48
C ASN A 272 1.61 17.34 12.41
N GLU A 273 1.25 18.52 11.89
CA GLU A 273 1.34 19.80 12.59
C GLU A 273 -0.06 20.32 12.95
N VAL A 274 -0.16 21.27 13.89
CA VAL A 274 -1.46 21.86 14.26
C VAL A 274 -2.12 22.54 13.05
N ILE A 275 -1.35 23.29 12.25
CA ILE A 275 -1.83 23.88 10.99
C ILE A 275 -1.80 22.79 9.90
N PRO A 276 -2.95 22.45 9.27
CA PRO A 276 -2.97 21.50 8.18
C PRO A 276 -2.11 21.99 7.00
N PRO A 277 -1.20 21.18 6.45
CA PRO A 277 -0.38 21.59 5.32
C PRO A 277 -1.19 21.63 4.01
N VAL A 278 -0.74 22.47 3.07
CA VAL A 278 -1.32 22.58 1.72
C VAL A 278 -0.58 21.69 0.73
N ALA A 279 -1.34 20.87 0.00
CA ALA A 279 -0.85 19.99 -1.04
C ALA A 279 -0.35 20.79 -2.25
N LYS A 280 0.96 20.73 -2.54
CA LYS A 280 1.59 21.54 -3.58
C LYS A 280 1.01 21.30 -4.98
N PHE A 281 0.84 20.04 -5.39
CA PHE A 281 0.34 19.73 -6.73
C PHE A 281 -1.13 20.04 -6.91
N LYS A 282 -1.93 19.94 -5.83
CA LYS A 282 -3.31 20.44 -5.81
C LYS A 282 -3.35 21.96 -5.96
N TRP A 283 -2.41 22.68 -5.35
CA TRP A 283 -2.34 24.14 -5.48
C TRP A 283 -1.95 24.57 -6.90
N LEU A 284 -0.94 23.90 -7.49
CA LEU A 284 -0.52 24.17 -8.87
C LEU A 284 -1.65 23.89 -9.87
N GLU A 285 -2.28 22.72 -9.74
CA GLU A 285 -3.38 22.27 -10.60
C GLU A 285 -4.51 21.64 -9.75
N PRO A 286 -5.57 22.38 -9.40
CA PRO A 286 -6.70 21.91 -8.59
C PRO A 286 -7.43 20.68 -9.13
N ARG A 287 -7.34 20.39 -10.43
CA ARG A 287 -7.86 19.14 -11.02
C ARG A 287 -6.95 17.94 -10.78
N HIS A 288 -5.71 18.13 -10.34
CA HIS A 288 -4.79 17.04 -10.04
C HIS A 288 -5.21 16.31 -8.76
N MET A 289 -5.64 15.06 -8.93
CA MET A 289 -6.01 14.21 -7.82
C MET A 289 -4.77 13.60 -7.17
N ILE A 290 -4.69 13.73 -5.85
CA ILE A 290 -3.65 13.10 -5.03
C ILE A 290 -4.37 12.09 -4.14
N ASN A 291 -4.07 10.80 -4.29
CA ASN A 291 -4.54 9.80 -3.33
C ASN A 291 -3.52 9.66 -2.22
N TYR A 292 -3.81 10.25 -1.05
CA TYR A 292 -2.90 10.21 0.09
C TYR A 292 -2.86 8.81 0.71
N GLU A 293 -1.66 8.31 1.00
CA GLU A 293 -1.41 6.95 1.42
C GLU A 293 -0.61 6.91 2.73
N ASN A 294 -1.11 6.15 3.69
CA ASN A 294 -0.46 5.84 4.95
C ASN A 294 -0.80 4.41 5.41
N ARG A 295 -0.29 3.42 4.67
CA ARG A 295 -0.55 1.98 4.81
C ARG A 295 -0.22 1.42 6.18
N TRP A 296 0.63 2.10 6.95
CA TRP A 296 1.02 1.68 8.29
C TRP A 296 0.34 2.47 9.41
N GLY A 297 -0.43 3.52 9.08
CA GLY A 297 -1.23 4.25 10.04
C GLY A 297 -2.28 3.34 10.66
N ARG A 298 -2.32 3.25 12.00
CA ARG A 298 -3.38 2.57 12.76
C ARG A 298 -4.45 3.53 13.29
N ASP A 299 -4.08 4.81 13.36
CA ASP A 299 -4.96 5.96 13.47
C ASP A 299 -4.74 6.79 12.20
N ARG A 300 -5.81 7.06 11.47
CA ARG A 300 -5.75 7.76 10.18
C ARG A 300 -6.45 9.12 10.24
N ASN A 301 -6.82 9.60 11.43
CA ASN A 301 -7.55 10.84 11.55
C ASN A 301 -6.79 12.05 10.97
N HIS A 302 -5.48 12.14 11.21
CA HIS A 302 -4.66 13.20 10.60
C HIS A 302 -4.72 13.15 9.08
N ASP A 303 -4.64 11.96 8.50
CA ASP A 303 -4.66 11.77 7.06
C ASP A 303 -6.03 12.16 6.48
N LEU A 304 -7.12 11.75 7.14
CA LEU A 304 -8.48 12.08 6.75
C LEU A 304 -8.76 13.58 6.86
N GLN A 305 -8.23 14.26 7.88
CA GLN A 305 -8.29 15.72 7.96
C GLN A 305 -7.46 16.39 6.86
N TYR A 306 -6.30 15.83 6.53
CA TYR A 306 -5.43 16.35 5.47
C TYR A 306 -6.12 16.28 4.09
N ILE A 307 -6.74 15.15 3.75
CA ILE A 307 -7.43 15.00 2.46
C ILE A 307 -8.65 15.94 2.36
N PHE A 308 -9.43 16.03 3.43
CA PHE A 308 -10.66 16.83 3.47
C PHE A 308 -10.37 18.33 3.46
N PHE A 309 -9.30 18.76 4.12
CA PHE A 309 -8.83 20.15 4.08
C PHE A 309 -8.35 20.55 2.67
N ASN A 310 -7.75 19.62 1.91
CA ASN A 310 -7.19 19.90 0.59
C ASN A 310 -8.15 19.57 -0.58
N GLY A 311 -9.26 18.86 -0.34
CA GLY A 311 -10.16 18.37 -1.39
C GLY A 311 -9.45 17.39 -2.34
N ILE A 312 -8.71 16.44 -1.76
CA ILE A 312 -7.96 15.38 -2.45
C ILE A 312 -8.42 14.01 -1.93
N GLY A 313 -7.96 12.92 -2.56
CA GLY A 313 -8.43 11.58 -2.22
C GLY A 313 -7.55 10.83 -1.20
N TYR A 314 -8.03 9.66 -0.79
CA TYR A 314 -7.30 8.68 0.01
C TYR A 314 -6.94 7.44 -0.82
N ASN A 315 -5.83 6.78 -0.50
CA ASN A 315 -5.52 5.42 -0.94
C ASN A 315 -5.78 4.44 0.21
N ALA A 316 -6.92 3.75 0.17
CA ALA A 316 -7.31 2.71 1.10
C ALA A 316 -6.50 1.43 0.83
N TRP A 317 -5.50 1.18 1.69
CA TRP A 317 -4.66 -0.01 1.61
C TRP A 317 -4.72 -0.78 2.93
N GLU A 318 -5.57 -1.81 2.97
CA GLU A 318 -5.81 -2.62 4.17
C GLU A 318 -5.08 -3.96 4.12
N ASN A 319 -5.04 -4.64 2.97
CA ASN A 319 -4.19 -5.82 2.78
C ASN A 319 -2.79 -5.40 2.34
N VAL A 320 -1.90 -5.15 3.29
CA VAL A 320 -0.53 -4.72 3.01
C VAL A 320 0.36 -5.96 2.92
N TRP A 321 0.46 -6.54 1.72
CA TRP A 321 1.29 -7.73 1.45
C TRP A 321 0.99 -8.92 2.37
N GLY A 322 -0.29 -9.16 2.65
CA GLY A 322 -0.75 -10.22 3.56
C GLY A 322 -0.72 -9.83 5.05
N ILE A 323 -0.54 -8.54 5.35
CA ILE A 323 -0.73 -7.93 6.67
C ILE A 323 -2.03 -7.15 6.64
N TRP A 324 -3.06 -7.62 7.37
CA TRP A 324 -4.35 -6.94 7.43
C TRP A 324 -4.34 -5.75 8.40
N ASN A 325 -4.22 -4.54 7.84
CA ASN A 325 -4.26 -3.26 8.55
C ASN A 325 -5.57 -2.50 8.29
N GLN A 326 -6.69 -3.10 8.71
CA GLN A 326 -8.03 -2.54 8.51
C GLN A 326 -8.20 -1.12 9.08
N PHE A 327 -9.10 -0.34 8.48
CA PHE A 327 -9.64 0.85 9.12
C PHE A 327 -10.34 0.52 10.44
N THR A 328 -10.17 1.43 11.41
CA THR A 328 -10.98 1.41 12.62
C THR A 328 -12.43 1.79 12.28
N PRO A 329 -13.44 1.39 13.07
CA PRO A 329 -14.82 1.82 12.85
C PRO A 329 -14.97 3.35 12.70
N ARG A 330 -14.22 4.12 13.49
CA ARG A 330 -14.21 5.58 13.40
C ARG A 330 -13.62 6.08 12.08
N ASP A 331 -12.45 5.59 11.69
CA ASP A 331 -11.78 6.03 10.45
C ASP A 331 -12.59 5.63 9.20
N ALA A 332 -13.19 4.45 9.21
CA ALA A 332 -14.04 3.96 8.13
C ALA A 332 -15.29 4.85 7.94
N GLU A 333 -15.94 5.23 9.03
CA GLU A 333 -17.09 6.14 8.98
C GLU A 333 -16.69 7.57 8.58
N ALA A 334 -15.54 8.06 9.05
CA ALA A 334 -15.02 9.36 8.64
C ALA A 334 -14.72 9.40 7.13
N LEU A 335 -14.03 8.38 6.59
CA LEU A 335 -13.77 8.26 5.15
C LEU A 335 -15.07 8.17 4.34
N ARG A 336 -16.06 7.41 4.81
CA ARG A 336 -17.40 7.33 4.19
C ARG A 336 -18.02 8.71 4.02
N ARG A 337 -18.10 9.49 5.11
CA ARG A 337 -18.71 10.83 5.10
C ARG A 337 -17.93 11.82 4.23
N ILE A 338 -16.60 11.80 4.32
CA ILE A 338 -15.72 12.62 3.47
C ILE A 338 -15.97 12.31 2.00
N ALA A 339 -15.89 11.03 1.61
CA ALA A 339 -16.06 10.60 0.23
C ALA A 339 -17.46 10.92 -0.31
N MET A 340 -18.51 10.82 0.52
CA MET A 340 -19.87 11.22 0.15
C MET A 340 -19.96 12.71 -0.21
N ILE A 341 -19.38 13.58 0.62
CA ILE A 341 -19.34 15.03 0.38
C ILE A 341 -18.51 15.32 -0.89
N GLU A 342 -17.31 14.75 -0.99
CA GLU A 342 -16.41 14.98 -2.13
C GLU A 342 -17.01 14.50 -3.46
N ARG A 343 -17.64 13.32 -3.49
CA ARG A 343 -18.32 12.81 -4.68
C ARG A 343 -19.52 13.68 -5.09
N ARG A 344 -20.35 14.08 -4.11
CA ARG A 344 -21.53 14.94 -4.33
C ARG A 344 -21.12 16.30 -4.89
N PHE A 345 -20.03 16.88 -4.37
CA PHE A 345 -19.56 18.21 -4.72
C PHE A 345 -18.25 18.20 -5.53
N ALA A 346 -18.00 17.15 -6.30
CA ALA A 346 -16.76 16.97 -7.05
C ALA A 346 -16.37 18.16 -7.93
N PRO A 347 -17.32 18.86 -8.62
CA PRO A 347 -16.98 20.07 -9.37
C PRO A 347 -16.40 21.21 -8.51
N LEU A 348 -16.80 21.30 -7.23
CA LEU A 348 -16.24 22.27 -6.28
C LEU A 348 -14.82 21.88 -5.87
N MET A 349 -14.58 20.58 -5.66
CA MET A 349 -13.27 20.08 -5.22
C MET A 349 -12.15 20.42 -6.21
N VAL A 350 -12.47 20.56 -7.50
CA VAL A 350 -11.49 20.91 -8.55
C VAL A 350 -11.53 22.37 -8.97
N SER A 351 -12.13 23.23 -8.15
CA SER A 351 -12.21 24.66 -8.40
C SER A 351 -10.82 25.30 -8.54
N MET A 352 -10.64 26.07 -9.61
CA MET A 352 -9.42 26.84 -9.82
C MET A 352 -9.25 27.98 -8.79
N ASP A 353 -10.35 28.38 -8.15
CA ASP A 353 -10.44 29.41 -7.12
C ASP A 353 -10.47 28.80 -5.69
N TRP A 354 -10.02 27.54 -5.54
CA TRP A 354 -9.81 26.93 -4.24
C TRP A 354 -8.91 27.80 -3.37
N ARG A 355 -9.33 27.99 -2.11
CA ARG A 355 -8.60 28.79 -1.13
C ARG A 355 -8.50 28.05 0.21
N PRO A 356 -7.31 27.62 0.65
CA PRO A 356 -7.08 27.15 2.01
C PRO A 356 -7.00 28.32 3.00
N TYR A 357 -7.12 28.01 4.29
CA TYR A 357 -7.02 28.96 5.40
C TYR A 357 -8.02 30.12 5.30
N VAL A 358 -9.29 29.78 5.07
CA VAL A 358 -10.38 30.72 5.32
C VAL A 358 -10.44 31.01 6.80
N ARG A 359 -10.53 32.29 7.16
CA ARG A 359 -10.58 32.73 8.56
C ARG A 359 -11.75 32.09 9.30
N THR A 360 -11.43 31.39 10.37
CA THR A 360 -12.40 30.84 11.31
C THR A 360 -12.49 31.74 12.55
N LEU A 361 -13.57 31.61 13.32
CA LEU A 361 -13.77 32.40 14.53
C LEU A 361 -13.22 31.70 15.78
N GLN A 362 -12.90 30.41 15.66
CA GLN A 362 -12.39 29.57 16.74
C GLN A 362 -10.95 29.15 16.46
N ALA A 363 -10.12 29.20 17.51
CA ALA A 363 -8.73 28.77 17.44
C ALA A 363 -8.63 27.25 17.23
N GLY A 364 -7.69 26.82 16.39
CA GLY A 364 -7.46 25.40 16.11
C GLY A 364 -8.51 24.76 15.19
N VAL A 365 -9.49 25.52 14.71
CA VAL A 365 -10.35 25.13 13.59
C VAL A 365 -9.76 25.72 12.32
N PHE A 366 -9.69 24.95 11.23
CA PHE A 366 -9.16 25.42 9.96
C PHE A 366 -10.16 25.11 8.85
N ALA A 367 -10.31 26.04 7.91
CA ALA A 367 -11.26 25.90 6.82
C ALA A 367 -10.64 26.12 5.43
N SER A 368 -11.19 25.42 4.44
CA SER A 368 -10.88 25.59 3.01
C SER A 368 -12.15 25.90 2.24
N ARG A 369 -12.08 26.81 1.26
CA ARG A 369 -13.20 27.22 0.41
C ARG A 369 -13.04 26.69 -1.00
N PHE A 370 -14.12 26.08 -1.51
CA PHE A 370 -14.24 25.46 -2.82
C PHE A 370 -15.45 26.06 -3.56
N PRO A 371 -15.26 27.10 -4.38
CA PRO A 371 -16.37 27.76 -5.07
C PRO A 371 -16.62 27.22 -6.49
N SER A 372 -17.83 27.35 -6.98
CA SER A 372 -18.16 27.35 -8.42
C SER A 372 -19.15 28.46 -8.73
N ASP A 373 -19.68 28.46 -9.96
CA ASP A 373 -20.85 29.26 -10.27
C ASP A 373 -22.04 28.76 -9.43
N GLY A 374 -22.68 29.67 -8.69
CA GLY A 374 -23.87 29.40 -7.87
C GLY A 374 -23.69 28.66 -6.53
N LEU A 375 -22.59 27.93 -6.31
CA LEU A 375 -22.35 27.12 -5.11
C LEU A 375 -21.00 27.45 -4.46
N VAL A 376 -20.93 27.40 -3.13
CA VAL A 376 -19.66 27.47 -2.40
C VAL A 376 -19.69 26.47 -1.25
N LEU A 377 -18.67 25.61 -1.20
CA LEU A 377 -18.48 24.67 -0.11
C LEU A 377 -17.27 25.08 0.72
N TRP A 378 -17.42 25.06 2.04
CA TRP A 378 -16.31 25.15 2.99
C TRP A 378 -16.16 23.82 3.69
N THR A 379 -14.97 23.25 3.69
CA THR A 379 -14.61 22.13 4.58
C THR A 379 -13.91 22.69 5.80
N LEU A 380 -14.18 22.10 6.97
CA LEU A 380 -13.61 22.50 8.25
C LEU A 380 -13.01 21.28 8.95
N VAL A 381 -11.88 21.47 9.62
CA VAL A 381 -11.27 20.46 10.49
C VAL A 381 -10.99 21.06 11.86
N ASN A 382 -11.40 20.37 12.92
CA ASN A 382 -11.05 20.74 14.29
C ASN A 382 -9.76 20.02 14.69
N ARG A 383 -8.68 20.76 14.94
CA ARG A 383 -7.37 20.23 15.35
C ARG A 383 -7.22 20.16 16.86
N ASN A 384 -8.23 20.60 17.61
CA ASN A 384 -8.26 20.48 19.07
C ASN A 384 -8.61 19.06 19.50
N GLU A 385 -8.12 18.67 20.68
CA GLU A 385 -8.46 17.42 21.39
C GLU A 385 -9.83 17.47 22.10
N TYR A 386 -10.57 18.57 21.95
CA TYR A 386 -11.87 18.81 22.55
C TYR A 386 -12.86 19.38 21.53
N ASN A 387 -14.14 19.23 21.83
CA ASN A 387 -15.23 19.75 20.99
C ASN A 387 -15.21 21.27 21.01
N VAL A 388 -15.37 21.87 19.83
CA VAL A 388 -15.49 23.32 19.67
C VAL A 388 -16.93 23.64 19.30
N ALA A 389 -17.58 24.55 20.04
CA ALA A 389 -18.96 24.97 19.83
C ALA A 389 -19.03 26.51 19.70
N GLY A 390 -20.20 27.04 19.32
CA GLY A 390 -20.41 28.47 19.10
C GLY A 390 -20.17 28.88 17.65
N GLU A 391 -19.99 30.17 17.41
CA GLU A 391 -19.72 30.73 16.08
C GLU A 391 -18.39 30.19 15.52
N GLN A 392 -18.44 29.51 14.38
CA GLN A 392 -17.28 28.84 13.75
C GLN A 392 -16.73 29.63 12.56
N LEU A 393 -17.61 30.16 11.71
CA LEU A 393 -17.24 30.71 10.42
C LEU A 393 -18.09 31.94 10.10
N ALA A 394 -17.44 32.98 9.58
CA ALA A 394 -18.08 34.17 9.02
C ALA A 394 -17.72 34.26 7.53
N VAL A 395 -18.73 34.28 6.66
CA VAL A 395 -18.53 34.32 5.20
C VAL A 395 -19.34 35.45 4.57
N PRO A 396 -18.96 35.95 3.39
CA PRO A 396 -19.77 36.93 2.67
C PRO A 396 -21.20 36.43 2.46
N HIS A 397 -22.17 37.27 2.80
CA HIS A 397 -23.61 37.03 2.64
C HIS A 397 -24.14 37.72 1.39
N ARG A 398 -25.09 37.07 0.73
CA ARG A 398 -25.94 37.66 -0.30
C ARG A 398 -27.38 37.28 0.00
N ASP A 399 -28.29 38.25 -0.13
CA ASP A 399 -29.73 38.01 0.05
C ASP A 399 -30.19 36.85 -0.84
N GLY A 400 -31.07 35.99 -0.29
CA GLY A 400 -31.57 34.79 -0.95
C GLY A 400 -30.64 33.57 -0.92
N THR A 401 -29.42 33.70 -0.40
CA THR A 401 -28.52 32.53 -0.23
C THR A 401 -29.05 31.56 0.83
N ARG A 402 -29.08 30.28 0.50
CA ARG A 402 -29.43 29.18 1.41
C ARG A 402 -28.17 28.50 1.92
N TYR A 403 -28.16 28.15 3.20
CA TYR A 403 -26.99 27.56 3.85
C TYR A 403 -27.31 26.22 4.48
N TYR A 404 -26.35 25.30 4.42
CA TYR A 404 -26.51 23.93 4.91
C TYR A 404 -25.24 23.45 5.59
N ASP A 405 -25.38 22.80 6.74
CA ASP A 405 -24.35 21.93 7.29
C ASP A 405 -24.46 20.59 6.55
N VAL A 406 -23.60 20.39 5.56
CA VAL A 406 -23.61 19.16 4.76
C VAL A 406 -22.87 18.01 5.43
N TRP A 407 -22.20 18.26 6.56
CA TRP A 407 -21.62 17.20 7.40
C TRP A 407 -22.68 16.55 8.29
N HIS A 408 -23.56 17.36 8.87
CA HIS A 408 -24.69 16.88 9.71
C HIS A 408 -26.01 16.75 8.94
N GLY A 409 -26.08 17.18 7.68
CA GLY A 409 -27.26 17.05 6.84
C GLY A 409 -28.41 17.99 7.22
N VAL A 410 -28.13 19.19 7.72
CA VAL A 410 -29.16 20.13 8.22
C VAL A 410 -29.07 21.51 7.58
N ALA A 411 -30.21 22.17 7.40
CA ALA A 411 -30.24 23.58 7.00
C ALA A 411 -29.73 24.49 8.14
N LEU A 412 -29.00 25.54 7.78
CA LEU A 412 -28.45 26.51 8.73
C LEU A 412 -29.10 27.87 8.53
N GLN A 413 -29.35 28.56 9.65
CA GLN A 413 -29.77 29.95 9.67
C GLN A 413 -28.62 30.80 10.21
N PRO A 414 -27.94 31.61 9.38
CA PRO A 414 -26.86 32.45 9.86
C PRO A 414 -27.39 33.62 10.69
N ARG A 415 -26.56 34.09 11.61
CA ARG A 415 -26.66 35.47 12.10
C ARG A 415 -26.06 36.39 11.03
N VAL A 416 -26.89 37.21 10.39
CA VAL A 416 -26.41 38.20 9.42
C VAL A 416 -25.95 39.46 10.17
N ALA A 417 -24.71 39.88 9.92
CA ALA A 417 -24.11 41.07 10.51
C ALA A 417 -23.39 41.87 9.42
N GLY A 418 -24.03 42.93 8.92
CA GLY A 418 -23.53 43.67 7.77
C GLY A 418 -23.59 42.81 6.50
N ASP A 419 -22.46 42.64 5.84
CA ASP A 419 -22.28 41.81 4.64
C ASP A 419 -21.81 40.37 4.97
N LEU A 420 -21.83 39.97 6.24
CA LEU A 420 -21.39 38.65 6.69
C LEU A 420 -22.55 37.79 7.20
N ALA A 421 -22.50 36.50 6.85
CA ALA A 421 -23.28 35.43 7.43
C ALA A 421 -22.40 34.64 8.41
N ILE A 422 -22.82 34.60 9.68
CA ILE A 422 -22.06 34.00 10.77
C ILE A 422 -22.78 32.74 11.24
N PHE A 423 -22.07 31.62 11.31
CA PHE A 423 -22.64 30.30 11.59
C PHE A 423 -22.18 29.75 12.93
N ASP A 424 -23.16 29.33 13.73
CA ASP A 424 -22.97 28.61 14.99
C ASP A 424 -23.28 27.13 14.79
N PHE A 425 -22.28 26.28 15.04
CA PHE A 425 -22.44 24.83 15.11
C PHE A 425 -21.25 24.21 15.85
N ALA A 426 -21.41 22.96 16.33
CA ALA A 426 -20.36 22.24 17.02
C ALA A 426 -19.54 21.37 16.05
N ILE A 427 -18.23 21.28 16.30
CA ILE A 427 -17.32 20.36 15.64
C ILE A 427 -16.66 19.50 16.71
N GLU A 428 -16.79 18.18 16.60
CA GLU A 428 -16.20 17.21 17.53
C GLU A 428 -14.67 17.40 17.65
N ALA A 429 -14.09 16.96 18.77
CA ALA A 429 -12.65 16.79 18.93
C ALA A 429 -12.07 16.00 17.77
N HIS A 430 -11.01 16.51 17.14
CA HIS A 430 -10.43 15.90 15.94
C HIS A 430 -11.43 15.67 14.79
N GLY A 431 -12.56 16.40 14.82
CA GLY A 431 -13.68 16.21 13.93
C GLY A 431 -13.61 17.03 12.65
N PHE A 432 -14.71 17.01 11.94
CA PHE A 432 -14.89 17.58 10.61
C PHE A 432 -16.19 18.38 10.59
N GLY A 433 -16.25 19.40 9.72
CA GLY A 433 -17.47 20.15 9.44
C GLY A 433 -17.53 20.54 7.97
N ALA A 434 -18.72 20.84 7.45
CA ALA A 434 -18.86 21.30 6.08
C ALA A 434 -20.06 22.23 5.91
N LEU A 435 -19.82 23.43 5.40
CA LEU A 435 -20.84 24.42 5.10
C LEU A 435 -21.02 24.52 3.60
N LEU A 436 -22.25 24.36 3.09
CA LEU A 436 -22.60 24.67 1.72
C LEU A 436 -23.45 25.95 1.67
N ALA A 437 -23.06 26.90 0.84
CA ALA A 437 -23.89 28.01 0.40
C ALA A 437 -24.42 27.74 -1.01
N VAL A 438 -25.72 27.91 -1.18
CA VAL A 438 -26.43 27.86 -2.47
C VAL A 438 -26.96 29.26 -2.73
N ASN A 439 -26.35 29.95 -3.70
CA ASN A 439 -26.74 31.32 -4.05
C ASN A 439 -28.19 31.36 -4.55
N ASP A 440 -28.81 32.54 -4.45
CA ASP A 440 -30.14 32.75 -5.02
C ASP A 440 -30.16 32.39 -6.53
N GLY A 441 -31.26 31.77 -6.96
CA GLY A 441 -31.42 31.23 -8.32
C GLY A 441 -30.57 29.99 -8.66
N SER A 442 -29.68 29.54 -7.77
CA SER A 442 -28.87 28.33 -7.96
C SER A 442 -29.52 27.11 -7.32
N HIS A 443 -29.20 25.93 -7.84
CA HIS A 443 -29.68 24.65 -7.30
C HIS A 443 -28.56 23.61 -7.24
N ALA A 444 -28.64 22.76 -6.22
CA ALA A 444 -27.82 21.56 -6.11
C ALA A 444 -28.75 20.35 -6.25
N ASP A 445 -28.67 19.64 -7.37
CA ASP A 445 -29.60 18.56 -7.70
C ASP A 445 -29.50 17.40 -6.70
N GLY A 446 -30.63 16.93 -6.19
CA GLY A 446 -30.70 15.86 -5.18
C GLY A 446 -30.15 16.24 -3.80
N LEU A 447 -29.97 17.53 -3.51
CA LEU A 447 -29.44 17.99 -2.23
C LEU A 447 -30.27 17.47 -1.04
N ASP A 448 -31.59 17.47 -1.12
CA ASP A 448 -32.46 17.04 -0.01
C ASP A 448 -32.23 15.56 0.36
N ASP A 449 -32.17 14.66 -0.62
CA ASP A 449 -31.87 13.24 -0.40
C ASP A 449 -30.48 13.03 0.19
N PHE A 450 -29.50 13.84 -0.27
CA PHE A 450 -28.14 13.79 0.25
C PHE A 450 -28.07 14.28 1.70
N LEU A 451 -28.76 15.38 2.03
CA LEU A 451 -28.84 15.89 3.40
C LEU A 451 -29.50 14.86 4.32
N ALA A 452 -30.57 14.19 3.88
CA ALA A 452 -31.21 13.13 4.64
C ALA A 452 -30.26 11.95 4.93
N GLN A 453 -29.44 11.54 3.95
CA GLN A 453 -28.42 10.51 4.14
C GLN A 453 -27.33 10.95 5.12
N MET A 454 -26.80 12.17 4.97
CA MET A 454 -25.78 12.71 5.87
C MET A 454 -26.32 12.84 7.30
N GLN A 455 -27.57 13.26 7.46
CA GLN A 455 -28.24 13.34 8.75
C GLN A 455 -28.40 11.95 9.40
N ALA A 456 -28.75 10.93 8.62
CA ALA A 456 -28.86 9.56 9.11
C ALA A 456 -27.51 9.02 9.60
N LEU A 457 -26.41 9.29 8.87
CA LEU A 457 -25.06 8.93 9.31
C LEU A 457 -24.65 9.72 10.56
N ALA A 458 -24.88 11.03 10.57
CA ALA A 458 -24.52 11.92 11.66
C ALA A 458 -25.28 11.65 12.97
N ALA A 459 -26.37 10.87 12.94
CA ALA A 459 -27.03 10.39 14.16
C ALA A 459 -26.11 9.58 15.08
N VAL A 460 -25.04 9.00 14.53
CA VAL A 460 -23.94 8.39 15.29
C VAL A 460 -22.74 9.35 15.29
N PRO A 461 -22.38 9.96 16.43
CA PRO A 461 -21.19 10.81 16.54
C PRO A 461 -19.91 10.04 16.22
N LEU A 462 -18.94 10.64 15.53
CA LEU A 462 -17.69 9.94 15.19
C LEU A 462 -16.92 9.55 16.45
N GLN A 463 -16.88 10.44 17.44
CA GLN A 463 -16.25 10.20 18.75
C GLN A 463 -16.84 9.01 19.53
N SER A 464 -18.04 8.53 19.15
CA SER A 464 -18.66 7.35 19.77
C SER A 464 -18.16 6.03 19.16
N LEU A 465 -17.56 6.08 17.97
CA LEU A 465 -17.02 4.92 17.28
C LEU A 465 -15.61 4.62 17.78
N SER A 466 -15.27 3.33 17.83
CA SER A 466 -13.94 2.92 18.27
C SER A 466 -12.86 3.37 17.29
N ASN A 467 -11.79 3.94 17.83
CA ASN A 467 -10.52 4.21 17.14
C ASN A 467 -9.45 3.16 17.45
N GLN A 468 -9.83 2.02 18.03
CA GLN A 468 -8.89 0.99 18.43
C GLN A 468 -8.66 0.00 17.29
N TRP A 469 -7.44 -0.03 16.78
CA TRP A 469 -7.01 -1.03 15.79
C TRP A 469 -6.77 -2.40 16.44
N ARG A 470 -7.07 -3.48 15.72
CA ARG A 470 -6.83 -4.87 16.14
C ARG A 470 -6.27 -5.68 14.98
N SER A 471 -5.32 -6.57 15.26
CA SER A 471 -4.80 -7.52 14.27
C SER A 471 -5.86 -8.58 13.93
N LEU A 472 -5.97 -8.94 12.66
CA LEU A 472 -6.79 -10.08 12.24
C LEU A 472 -6.14 -11.39 12.72
N PRO A 473 -6.86 -12.24 13.48
CA PRO A 473 -6.34 -13.53 13.88
C PRO A 473 -6.18 -14.48 12.67
N GLN A 474 -5.08 -15.22 12.66
CA GLN A 474 -4.84 -16.27 11.66
C GLN A 474 -4.94 -17.65 12.30
N GLN A 475 -5.33 -18.63 11.49
CA GLN A 475 -5.45 -20.03 11.90
C GLN A 475 -4.46 -20.89 11.13
N LEU A 476 -3.73 -21.73 11.86
CA LEU A 476 -2.93 -22.79 11.28
C LEU A 476 -3.83 -23.90 10.72
N VAL A 477 -3.70 -24.21 9.44
CA VAL A 477 -4.42 -25.31 8.79
C VAL A 477 -3.97 -26.65 9.37
N SER A 478 -4.94 -27.53 9.67
CA SER A 478 -4.65 -28.86 10.19
C SER A 478 -4.01 -29.75 9.12
N ILE A 479 -2.90 -30.38 9.46
CA ILE A 479 -2.33 -31.51 8.74
C ILE A 479 -2.70 -32.75 9.55
N GLU A 480 -3.45 -33.67 8.94
CA GLU A 480 -3.86 -34.92 9.58
C GLU A 480 -2.65 -35.84 9.79
N ASN A 481 -2.65 -36.55 10.92
CA ASN A 481 -1.66 -37.58 11.17
C ASN A 481 -1.86 -38.74 10.20
N THR A 482 -0.74 -39.26 9.70
CA THR A 482 -0.64 -40.48 8.93
C THR A 482 -0.85 -41.70 9.83
N ARG A 483 -1.01 -42.88 9.22
CA ARG A 483 -0.94 -44.13 9.95
C ARG A 483 0.47 -44.32 10.49
N ALA A 484 0.61 -44.43 11.82
CA ALA A 484 1.89 -44.62 12.46
C ALA A 484 2.60 -45.91 12.01
N VAL A 485 3.92 -45.83 11.78
CA VAL A 485 4.77 -46.96 11.39
C VAL A 485 6.00 -47.09 12.30
N ALA A 486 6.37 -48.32 12.65
CA ALA A 486 7.48 -48.57 13.58
C ALA A 486 8.86 -48.31 12.92
N GLU A 487 9.03 -48.71 11.67
CA GLU A 487 10.29 -48.57 10.92
C GLU A 487 10.15 -47.49 9.84
N ALA A 488 11.25 -46.79 9.56
CA ALA A 488 11.28 -45.79 8.50
C ALA A 488 10.96 -46.43 7.14
N PRO A 489 9.97 -45.92 6.40
CA PRO A 489 9.73 -46.35 5.03
C PRO A 489 10.97 -46.15 4.13
N PRO A 490 11.11 -46.88 3.02
CA PRO A 490 12.21 -46.70 2.08
C PRO A 490 12.39 -45.23 1.66
N GLY A 491 13.61 -44.72 1.78
CA GLY A 491 13.95 -43.33 1.46
C GLY A 491 13.68 -42.32 2.59
N MET A 492 13.19 -42.75 3.75
CA MET A 492 13.00 -41.90 4.94
C MET A 492 14.07 -42.18 6.01
N VAL A 493 14.25 -41.23 6.92
CA VAL A 493 15.09 -41.37 8.12
C VAL A 493 14.23 -41.18 9.38
N THR A 494 14.53 -41.93 10.44
CA THR A 494 13.87 -41.79 11.74
C THR A 494 14.44 -40.59 12.48
N ILE A 495 13.56 -39.69 12.90
CA ILE A 495 13.87 -38.58 13.79
C ILE A 495 13.41 -38.99 15.20
N PRO A 496 14.33 -39.12 16.18
CA PRO A 496 13.97 -39.58 17.52
C PRO A 496 13.10 -38.55 18.24
N ALA A 497 12.22 -39.02 19.12
CA ALA A 497 11.54 -38.13 20.06
C ALA A 497 12.54 -37.30 20.87
N GLY A 498 12.18 -36.05 21.16
CA GLY A 498 13.06 -35.16 21.89
C GLY A 498 12.46 -33.79 22.11
N GLU A 499 13.18 -32.97 22.87
CA GLU A 499 12.80 -31.58 23.08
C GLU A 499 13.78 -30.63 22.40
N PHE A 500 13.26 -29.53 21.86
CA PHE A 500 14.09 -28.45 21.33
C PHE A 500 13.40 -27.09 21.49
N ASP A 501 14.22 -26.04 21.40
CA ASP A 501 13.72 -24.67 21.31
C ASP A 501 13.38 -24.38 19.84
N PHE A 502 12.09 -24.34 19.52
CA PHE A 502 11.60 -23.84 18.24
C PHE A 502 11.73 -22.32 18.26
N VAL A 503 12.71 -21.80 17.54
CA VAL A 503 12.99 -20.37 17.38
C VAL A 503 13.00 -20.07 15.89
N VAL A 504 12.10 -19.21 15.45
CA VAL A 504 11.98 -18.85 14.03
C VAL A 504 11.46 -17.43 13.87
N GLY A 505 11.80 -16.78 12.77
CA GLY A 505 11.01 -15.66 12.27
C GLY A 505 11.03 -15.48 10.76
N GLY A 506 10.00 -14.81 10.25
CA GLY A 506 9.88 -14.53 8.83
C GLY A 506 10.94 -13.58 8.30
N VAL A 507 11.36 -13.83 7.05
CA VAL A 507 12.31 -13.00 6.31
C VAL A 507 11.64 -11.88 5.51
N GLU A 508 10.33 -11.68 5.66
CA GLU A 508 9.59 -10.59 5.02
C GLU A 508 10.29 -9.24 5.29
N ILE A 509 10.46 -8.44 4.23
CA ILE A 509 11.19 -7.16 4.28
C ILE A 509 10.42 -6.12 5.10
N GLU A 510 9.10 -6.24 5.08
CA GLU A 510 8.17 -5.20 5.50
C GLU A 510 7.52 -5.55 6.84
N GLY A 511 7.31 -4.53 7.66
CA GLY A 511 6.95 -4.70 9.06
C GLY A 511 8.16 -4.81 10.00
N GLN A 512 7.92 -4.65 11.30
CA GLN A 512 8.91 -4.80 12.37
C GLN A 512 8.38 -5.77 13.42
N THR A 513 8.48 -5.44 14.71
CA THR A 513 7.90 -6.22 15.82
C THR A 513 6.42 -5.89 16.06
N TRP A 514 5.65 -5.68 14.98
CA TRP A 514 4.25 -5.27 15.06
C TRP A 514 3.33 -6.49 15.14
N ALA A 515 2.23 -6.37 15.88
CA ALA A 515 1.12 -7.33 15.79
C ALA A 515 0.50 -7.32 14.38
N GLY A 516 0.07 -8.48 13.89
CA GLY A 516 -0.50 -8.69 12.55
C GLY A 516 0.52 -9.02 11.46
N VAL A 517 1.82 -8.89 11.74
CA VAL A 517 2.89 -9.20 10.77
C VAL A 517 3.13 -10.71 10.71
N ASP A 518 3.46 -11.23 9.54
CA ASP A 518 3.85 -12.64 9.35
C ASP A 518 2.72 -13.64 9.70
N VAL A 519 2.98 -14.66 10.53
CA VAL A 519 2.01 -15.73 10.88
C VAL A 519 1.67 -15.78 12.37
N GLN A 520 0.56 -16.45 12.72
CA GLN A 520 0.14 -16.68 14.11
C GLN A 520 0.14 -18.18 14.46
N TYR A 521 1.02 -18.61 15.36
CA TYR A 521 0.99 -19.99 15.85
C TYR A 521 -0.13 -20.21 16.88
N PRO A 522 -0.60 -21.47 17.09
CA PRO A 522 -1.72 -21.76 17.98
C PRO A 522 -1.54 -21.35 19.46
N TRP A 523 -0.32 -21.05 19.89
CA TRP A 523 -0.01 -20.60 21.25
C TRP A 523 0.12 -19.07 21.37
N GLU A 524 -0.25 -18.35 20.34
CA GLU A 524 -0.10 -16.91 20.21
C GLU A 524 -1.46 -16.22 20.11
N ASP A 525 -1.51 -14.98 20.57
CA ASP A 525 -2.69 -14.13 20.58
C ASP A 525 -2.80 -13.22 19.34
N SER A 526 -1.72 -13.11 18.56
CA SER A 526 -1.65 -12.30 17.36
C SER A 526 -0.54 -12.81 16.44
N ALA A 527 -0.70 -12.62 15.13
CA ALA A 527 0.38 -12.83 14.18
C ALA A 527 1.55 -11.88 14.50
N ARG A 528 2.78 -12.38 14.40
CA ARG A 528 4.00 -11.62 14.67
C ARG A 528 5.18 -12.25 13.93
N ARG A 529 6.25 -11.49 13.69
CA ARG A 529 7.44 -12.00 12.97
C ARG A 529 8.28 -13.02 13.76
N GLY A 530 8.33 -12.89 15.09
CA GLY A 530 9.29 -13.64 15.91
C GLY A 530 8.58 -14.64 16.82
N HIS A 531 9.03 -15.89 16.78
CA HIS A 531 8.40 -16.99 17.51
C HIS A 531 9.43 -17.75 18.33
N ARG A 532 9.06 -18.09 19.56
CA ARG A 532 9.84 -18.97 20.43
C ARG A 532 8.93 -19.87 21.24
N ARG A 533 9.16 -21.18 21.16
CA ARG A 533 8.48 -22.16 22.02
C ARG A 533 9.36 -23.37 22.30
N ARG A 534 9.37 -23.85 23.55
CA ARG A 534 9.91 -25.17 23.86
C ARG A 534 8.94 -26.23 23.35
N MET A 535 9.40 -27.07 22.43
CA MET A 535 8.59 -28.10 21.77
C MET A 535 9.06 -29.48 22.21
N ALA A 536 8.10 -30.37 22.49
CA ALA A 536 8.34 -31.79 22.71
C ALA A 536 7.83 -32.56 21.48
N LEU A 537 8.75 -33.11 20.68
CA LEU A 537 8.42 -33.85 19.48
C LEU A 537 8.35 -35.35 19.77
N GLN A 538 7.36 -36.00 19.19
CA GLN A 538 7.31 -37.46 19.12
C GLN A 538 8.28 -37.95 18.05
N THR A 539 8.60 -39.24 18.07
CA THR A 539 9.33 -39.87 16.97
C THR A 539 8.51 -39.77 15.69
N PHE A 540 9.16 -39.46 14.57
CA PHE A 540 8.55 -39.48 13.25
C PHE A 540 9.60 -39.85 12.21
N HIS A 541 9.17 -40.18 11.00
CA HIS A 541 10.05 -40.46 9.87
C HIS A 541 9.91 -39.33 8.85
N ILE A 542 11.02 -38.82 8.33
CA ILE A 542 11.05 -37.76 7.32
C ILE A 542 11.77 -38.24 6.08
N ASP A 543 11.32 -37.82 4.90
CA ASP A 543 12.04 -38.08 3.65
C ASP A 543 13.49 -37.56 3.77
N ARG A 544 14.44 -38.44 3.43
CA ARG A 544 15.86 -38.13 3.48
C ARG A 544 16.20 -36.96 2.54
N THR A 545 15.53 -36.89 1.40
CA THR A 545 15.69 -35.89 0.35
C THR A 545 14.33 -35.27 -0.02
N PRO A 546 14.27 -34.09 -0.67
CA PRO A 546 13.05 -33.66 -1.34
C PRO A 546 12.51 -34.71 -2.31
N VAL A 547 11.20 -34.67 -2.58
CA VAL A 547 10.56 -35.57 -3.54
C VAL A 547 11.16 -35.34 -4.93
N THR A 548 11.62 -36.40 -5.58
CA THR A 548 12.26 -36.31 -6.89
C THR A 548 11.26 -36.39 -8.05
N ASN A 549 11.68 -35.96 -9.25
CA ASN A 549 10.86 -36.13 -10.45
C ASN A 549 10.51 -37.60 -10.73
N ALA A 550 11.42 -38.54 -10.48
CA ALA A 550 11.15 -39.97 -10.66
C ALA A 550 10.05 -40.48 -9.72
N GLN A 551 10.10 -40.06 -8.44
CA GLN A 551 9.06 -40.39 -7.46
C GLN A 551 7.72 -39.75 -7.82
N TYR A 552 7.72 -38.47 -8.23
CA TYR A 552 6.52 -37.78 -8.64
C TYR A 552 5.91 -38.38 -9.92
N ARG A 553 6.75 -38.85 -10.85
CA ARG A 553 6.28 -39.58 -12.04
C ARG A 553 5.57 -40.88 -11.66
N ALA A 554 6.13 -41.65 -10.73
CA ALA A 554 5.48 -42.86 -10.23
C ALA A 554 4.11 -42.57 -9.60
N PHE A 555 3.99 -41.44 -8.88
CA PHE A 555 2.70 -40.95 -8.39
C PHE A 555 1.71 -40.70 -9.52
N LEU A 556 2.10 -39.95 -10.55
CA LEU A 556 1.20 -39.64 -11.68
C LEU A 556 0.78 -40.91 -12.44
N ASP A 557 1.72 -41.81 -12.69
CA ASP A 557 1.49 -43.06 -13.41
C ASP A 557 0.54 -43.99 -12.62
N ALA A 558 0.64 -44.03 -11.29
CA ALA A 558 -0.17 -44.89 -10.43
C ALA A 558 -1.54 -44.30 -10.07
N SER A 559 -1.64 -42.99 -9.84
CA SER A 559 -2.85 -42.33 -9.36
C SER A 559 -3.73 -41.77 -10.47
N GLY A 560 -3.14 -41.47 -11.64
CA GLY A 560 -3.81 -40.70 -12.69
C GLY A 560 -4.07 -39.23 -12.31
N TRP A 561 -3.40 -38.70 -11.29
CA TRP A 561 -3.61 -37.32 -10.80
C TRP A 561 -3.48 -36.28 -11.92
N ARG A 562 -4.46 -35.37 -11.93
CA ARG A 562 -4.52 -34.19 -12.78
C ARG A 562 -5.05 -33.05 -11.92
N PRO A 563 -4.30 -31.94 -11.75
CA PRO A 563 -4.86 -30.79 -11.07
C PRO A 563 -6.01 -30.20 -11.88
N HIS A 564 -6.97 -29.59 -11.18
CA HIS A 564 -8.10 -28.90 -11.82
C HIS A 564 -7.62 -27.78 -12.77
N ASP A 565 -6.63 -27.02 -12.31
CA ASP A 565 -5.93 -26.01 -13.10
C ASP A 565 -4.54 -26.56 -13.49
N PRO A 566 -4.28 -26.83 -14.79
CA PRO A 566 -2.99 -27.34 -15.25
C PRO A 566 -1.96 -26.25 -15.53
N HIS A 567 -2.29 -24.95 -15.38
CA HIS A 567 -1.35 -23.87 -15.70
C HIS A 567 -0.08 -23.97 -14.85
N HIS A 568 1.08 -23.92 -15.51
CA HIS A 568 2.40 -24.18 -14.92
C HIS A 568 2.59 -25.51 -14.19
N PHE A 569 1.61 -26.42 -14.17
CA PHE A 569 1.80 -27.73 -13.54
C PHE A 569 2.94 -28.49 -14.20
N LEU A 570 4.02 -28.73 -13.45
CA LEU A 570 5.25 -29.34 -13.96
C LEU A 570 5.75 -28.64 -15.23
N ARG A 571 5.75 -27.30 -15.26
CA ARG A 571 6.04 -26.45 -16.44
C ARG A 571 7.23 -26.91 -17.31
N HIS A 572 8.26 -27.45 -16.67
CA HIS A 572 9.50 -27.90 -17.31
C HIS A 572 9.41 -29.31 -17.92
N TRP A 573 8.42 -30.12 -17.55
CA TRP A 573 8.19 -31.44 -18.12
C TRP A 573 7.73 -31.33 -19.58
N ARG A 574 8.04 -32.36 -20.36
CA ARG A 574 7.69 -32.46 -21.78
C ARG A 574 7.04 -33.81 -22.02
N ASN A 575 5.87 -33.81 -22.65
CA ASN A 575 5.10 -35.02 -22.95
C ASN A 575 4.85 -35.92 -21.71
N GLY A 576 4.60 -35.31 -20.55
CA GLY A 576 4.31 -36.03 -19.31
C GLY A 576 5.52 -36.64 -18.61
N ALA A 577 6.75 -36.31 -19.01
CA ALA A 577 7.98 -36.78 -18.38
C ALA A 577 8.92 -35.60 -18.02
N PRO A 578 9.74 -35.75 -16.97
CA PRO A 578 10.78 -34.78 -16.67
C PRO A 578 11.81 -34.72 -17.82
N PRO A 579 12.55 -33.60 -17.95
CA PRO A 579 13.68 -33.53 -18.89
C PRO A 579 14.68 -34.68 -18.65
N ALA A 580 15.34 -35.13 -19.72
CA ALA A 580 16.30 -36.23 -19.62
C ALA A 580 17.41 -35.91 -18.58
N GLY A 581 17.66 -36.85 -17.66
CA GLY A 581 18.64 -36.68 -16.58
C GLY A 581 18.14 -35.86 -15.39
N TRP A 582 16.84 -35.55 -15.30
CA TRP A 582 16.25 -34.85 -14.16
C TRP A 582 15.55 -35.79 -13.17
N ASP A 583 15.65 -37.10 -13.35
CA ASP A 583 14.98 -38.11 -12.53
C ASP A 583 15.29 -37.96 -11.03
N ASN A 584 16.53 -37.64 -10.68
CA ASN A 584 17.00 -37.46 -9.30
C ASN A 584 16.97 -36.00 -8.81
N LYS A 585 16.39 -35.08 -9.59
CA LYS A 585 16.22 -33.68 -9.20
C LYS A 585 14.93 -33.49 -8.41
N PRO A 586 14.85 -32.52 -7.49
CA PRO A 586 13.61 -32.23 -6.78
C PRO A 586 12.52 -31.84 -7.78
N VAL A 587 11.31 -32.33 -7.55
CA VAL A 587 10.13 -31.88 -8.32
C VAL A 587 9.80 -30.44 -7.92
N THR A 588 9.59 -29.58 -8.91
CA THR A 588 9.16 -28.19 -8.75
C THR A 588 7.97 -27.89 -9.66
N TRP A 589 7.45 -26.66 -9.62
CA TRP A 589 6.23 -26.28 -10.34
C TRP A 589 5.00 -27.11 -9.91
N VAL A 590 4.90 -27.34 -8.60
CA VAL A 590 3.79 -28.02 -7.92
C VAL A 590 3.24 -27.10 -6.82
N SER A 591 1.93 -26.98 -6.73
CA SER A 591 1.29 -26.17 -5.67
C SER A 591 1.30 -26.94 -4.34
N ILE A 592 0.91 -26.28 -3.25
CA ILE A 592 0.75 -26.97 -1.96
C ILE A 592 -0.35 -28.04 -2.03
N GLU A 593 -1.38 -27.84 -2.84
CA GLU A 593 -2.42 -28.84 -3.13
C GLU A 593 -1.85 -30.05 -3.88
N ASP A 594 -1.00 -29.82 -4.90
CA ASP A 594 -0.32 -30.89 -5.64
C ASP A 594 0.61 -31.71 -4.73
N ALA A 595 1.31 -31.05 -3.80
CA ALA A 595 2.19 -31.67 -2.83
C ALA A 595 1.42 -32.52 -1.80
N ARG A 596 0.26 -32.04 -1.35
CA ARG A 596 -0.66 -32.80 -0.47
C ARG A 596 -1.23 -34.04 -1.16
N ALA A 597 -1.62 -33.92 -2.43
CA ALA A 597 -2.12 -35.04 -3.21
C ALA A 597 -1.07 -36.16 -3.35
N TYR A 598 0.18 -35.78 -3.64
CA TYR A 598 1.30 -36.74 -3.63
C TYR A 598 1.50 -37.36 -2.25
N ALA A 599 1.54 -36.55 -1.19
CA ALA A 599 1.79 -37.03 0.17
C ALA A 599 0.72 -38.05 0.58
N GLN A 600 -0.55 -37.75 0.32
CA GLN A 600 -1.67 -38.64 0.59
C GLN A 600 -1.56 -39.97 -0.17
N TRP A 601 -1.25 -39.92 -1.47
CA TRP A 601 -1.04 -41.14 -2.27
C TRP A 601 0.12 -41.99 -1.72
N ALA A 602 1.20 -41.35 -1.28
CA ALA A 602 2.36 -42.03 -0.72
C ALA A 602 2.14 -42.55 0.72
N GLY A 603 0.96 -42.32 1.32
CA GLY A 603 0.69 -42.65 2.72
C GLY A 603 1.45 -41.77 3.72
N LYS A 604 1.80 -40.55 3.30
CA LYS A 604 2.59 -39.55 4.04
C LYS A 604 1.78 -38.27 4.26
N ARG A 605 2.40 -37.27 4.89
CA ARG A 605 1.90 -35.90 5.00
C ARG A 605 3.02 -34.88 4.79
N LEU A 606 2.68 -33.61 4.56
CA LEU A 606 3.69 -32.54 4.64
C LEU A 606 4.18 -32.37 6.09
N PRO A 607 5.46 -32.00 6.29
CA PRO A 607 5.97 -31.71 7.62
C PRO A 607 5.31 -30.45 8.19
N ARG A 608 5.10 -30.45 9.51
CA ARG A 608 4.99 -29.20 10.26
C ARG A 608 6.32 -28.46 10.19
N GLU A 609 6.29 -27.15 10.29
CA GLU A 609 7.50 -26.34 10.26
C GLU A 609 8.46 -26.71 11.40
N TRP A 610 7.93 -26.95 12.60
CA TRP A 610 8.76 -27.36 13.74
C TRP A 610 9.34 -28.78 13.57
N GLU A 611 8.68 -29.68 12.84
CA GLU A 611 9.24 -31.00 12.49
C GLU A 611 10.39 -30.83 11.50
N TRP A 612 10.20 -29.97 10.49
CA TRP A 612 11.24 -29.63 9.53
C TRP A 612 12.46 -29.00 10.22
N GLN A 613 12.26 -28.02 11.10
CA GLN A 613 13.35 -27.37 11.83
C GLN A 613 14.05 -28.35 12.76
N TYR A 614 13.31 -29.20 13.49
CA TYR A 614 13.92 -30.19 14.36
C TYR A 614 14.76 -31.20 13.57
N ALA A 615 14.23 -31.72 12.46
CA ALA A 615 14.96 -32.63 11.57
C ALA A 615 16.24 -32.01 10.98
N ALA A 616 16.28 -30.69 10.83
CA ALA A 616 17.43 -29.95 10.34
C ALA A 616 18.44 -29.57 11.44
N GLN A 617 17.95 -29.19 12.62
CA GLN A 617 18.72 -28.54 13.68
C GLN A 617 19.15 -29.51 14.79
N GLY A 618 18.34 -30.54 15.09
CA GLY A 618 18.40 -31.24 16.36
C GLY A 618 18.05 -30.31 17.53
N SER A 619 18.72 -30.48 18.66
CA SER A 619 18.43 -29.75 19.90
C SER A 619 19.48 -28.71 20.31
N ASP A 620 20.50 -28.46 19.47
CA ASP A 620 21.66 -27.64 19.83
C ASP A 620 21.60 -26.17 19.36
N GLY A 621 20.55 -25.78 18.63
CA GLY A 621 20.35 -24.41 18.19
C GLY A 621 21.23 -23.97 17.01
N ARG A 622 21.81 -24.91 16.25
CA ARG A 622 22.64 -24.58 15.08
C ARG A 622 21.90 -23.74 14.03
N ARG A 623 22.63 -22.86 13.35
CA ARG A 623 22.06 -21.97 12.31
C ARG A 623 21.83 -22.66 10.96
N TYR A 624 22.60 -23.68 10.64
CA TYR A 624 22.54 -24.47 9.41
C TYR A 624 22.61 -25.96 9.76
N PRO A 625 22.16 -26.88 8.89
CA PRO A 625 22.21 -28.32 9.18
C PRO A 625 23.61 -28.82 9.58
N TRP A 626 24.65 -28.27 8.95
CA TRP A 626 26.06 -28.61 9.17
C TRP A 626 26.76 -27.81 10.29
N GLY A 627 26.11 -26.83 10.93
CA GLY A 627 26.72 -26.04 12.01
C GLY A 627 26.30 -24.57 12.03
N ASN A 628 27.15 -23.71 12.59
CA ASN A 628 26.83 -22.28 12.79
C ASN A 628 27.38 -21.35 11.71
N ASP A 629 28.41 -21.79 11.00
CA ASP A 629 29.08 -21.00 9.98
C ASP A 629 28.56 -21.38 8.59
N TRP A 630 28.31 -20.37 7.77
CA TRP A 630 27.90 -20.57 6.39
C TRP A 630 29.04 -21.22 5.60
N ASN A 631 28.72 -22.23 4.80
CA ASN A 631 29.67 -22.89 3.92
C ASN A 631 29.03 -23.09 2.53
N GLU A 632 29.54 -22.38 1.53
CA GLU A 632 29.03 -22.42 0.16
C GLU A 632 29.17 -23.80 -0.50
N ALA A 633 30.09 -24.65 -0.02
CA ALA A 633 30.25 -26.01 -0.53
C ALA A 633 29.15 -26.98 -0.08
N MET A 634 28.28 -26.57 0.84
CA MET A 634 27.19 -27.39 1.38
C MET A 634 25.85 -27.20 0.63
N VAL A 635 25.81 -26.28 -0.33
CA VAL A 635 24.60 -25.94 -1.07
C VAL A 635 24.90 -25.81 -2.57
N PRO A 636 23.89 -25.90 -3.45
CA PRO A 636 24.06 -25.56 -4.84
C PRO A 636 24.57 -24.12 -5.01
N ALA A 637 25.39 -23.91 -6.05
CA ALA A 637 25.93 -22.58 -6.33
C ALA A 637 24.80 -21.58 -6.62
N THR A 638 24.80 -20.46 -5.89
CA THR A 638 23.80 -19.40 -6.05
C THR A 638 23.76 -18.89 -7.49
N HIS A 639 22.59 -18.97 -8.12
CA HIS A 639 22.32 -18.47 -9.44
C HIS A 639 21.73 -17.05 -9.40
N ARG A 640 22.52 -16.09 -9.89
CA ARG A 640 22.18 -14.65 -9.95
C ARG A 640 21.81 -14.16 -11.36
N GLY A 641 21.72 -15.08 -12.32
CA GLY A 641 21.29 -14.76 -13.68
C GLY A 641 19.78 -14.55 -13.74
N ARG A 642 19.31 -14.06 -14.90
CA ARG A 642 17.91 -13.71 -15.14
C ARG A 642 17.02 -14.89 -15.54
N ARG A 643 17.55 -16.10 -15.60
CA ARG A 643 16.82 -17.30 -16.04
C ARG A 643 17.11 -18.45 -15.09
N LEU A 644 16.10 -19.23 -14.75
CA LEU A 644 16.31 -20.38 -13.88
C LEU A 644 17.31 -21.38 -14.48
N ARG A 645 18.08 -22.02 -13.60
CA ARG A 645 18.85 -23.22 -13.89
C ARG A 645 18.13 -24.43 -13.32
N ALA A 646 18.52 -25.61 -13.81
CA ALA A 646 18.09 -26.85 -13.17
C ALA A 646 18.56 -26.87 -11.71
N PRO A 647 17.75 -27.38 -10.78
CA PRO A 647 18.24 -27.68 -9.44
C PRO A 647 19.31 -28.76 -9.48
N ASP A 648 20.12 -28.86 -8.43
CA ASP A 648 21.04 -29.98 -8.27
C ASP A 648 20.27 -31.27 -7.93
N ASP A 649 20.92 -32.41 -8.11
CA ASP A 649 20.39 -33.69 -7.67
C ASP A 649 20.29 -33.70 -6.14
N VAL A 650 19.26 -34.36 -5.60
CA VAL A 650 18.91 -34.24 -4.17
C VAL A 650 19.94 -34.82 -3.20
N ASP A 651 20.94 -35.56 -3.71
CA ASP A 651 22.05 -36.17 -2.98
C ASP A 651 23.43 -35.63 -3.40
N ALA A 652 23.49 -34.53 -4.15
CA ALA A 652 24.75 -33.93 -4.62
C ALA A 652 25.62 -33.35 -3.49
N HIS A 653 25.01 -32.98 -2.36
CA HIS A 653 25.65 -32.28 -1.24
C HIS A 653 25.59 -33.11 0.05
N THR A 654 26.19 -34.31 0.06
CA THR A 654 26.07 -35.25 1.19
C THR A 654 26.65 -34.74 2.51
N ASP A 655 27.67 -33.88 2.45
CA ASP A 655 28.31 -33.29 3.63
C ASP A 655 27.43 -32.24 4.33
N ALA A 656 26.35 -31.81 3.66
CA ALA A 656 25.36 -30.87 4.18
C ALA A 656 24.28 -31.53 5.04
N ALA A 657 24.43 -32.83 5.34
CA ALA A 657 23.46 -33.60 6.11
C ALA A 657 23.19 -32.97 7.48
N SER A 658 21.92 -33.02 7.90
CA SER A 658 21.54 -32.69 9.28
C SER A 658 22.13 -33.69 10.28
N PRO A 659 22.06 -33.43 11.60
CA PRO A 659 22.44 -34.40 12.64
C PRO A 659 21.81 -35.78 12.49
N PHE A 660 20.66 -35.86 11.82
CA PHE A 660 19.88 -37.07 11.62
C PHE A 660 20.06 -37.67 10.21
N GLY A 661 20.97 -37.13 9.40
CA GLY A 661 21.25 -37.64 8.05
C GLY A 661 20.29 -37.15 6.96
N VAL A 662 19.47 -36.14 7.24
CA VAL A 662 18.55 -35.52 6.28
C VAL A 662 19.35 -34.61 5.35
N LEU A 663 19.17 -34.78 4.04
CA LEU A 663 19.85 -34.05 2.99
C LEU A 663 18.98 -32.92 2.40
N ASP A 664 19.66 -31.97 1.77
CA ASP A 664 19.07 -30.94 0.92
C ASP A 664 17.98 -30.10 1.60
N LEU A 665 18.25 -29.71 2.85
CA LEU A 665 17.39 -28.83 3.65
C LEU A 665 17.61 -27.35 3.35
N VAL A 666 18.76 -26.95 2.79
CA VAL A 666 19.10 -25.55 2.56
C VAL A 666 19.62 -25.36 1.14
N GLY A 667 19.09 -24.36 0.43
CA GLY A 667 19.73 -23.77 -0.76
C GLY A 667 19.42 -24.39 -2.13
N ASN A 668 18.73 -25.52 -2.25
CA ASN A 668 18.36 -26.08 -3.58
C ASN A 668 16.99 -25.58 -4.04
N VAL A 669 15.94 -26.04 -3.36
CA VAL A 669 14.55 -25.60 -3.55
C VAL A 669 13.90 -25.29 -2.20
N TRP A 670 13.01 -24.30 -2.18
CA TRP A 670 12.11 -24.05 -1.08
C TRP A 670 11.21 -25.25 -0.84
N GLN A 671 10.81 -25.48 0.41
CA GLN A 671 10.01 -26.65 0.78
C GLN A 671 8.72 -26.24 1.47
N TRP A 672 7.58 -26.70 0.93
CA TRP A 672 6.26 -26.54 1.52
C TRP A 672 6.19 -27.16 2.93
N THR A 673 5.65 -26.41 3.91
CA THR A 673 5.34 -26.92 5.25
C THR A 673 3.89 -26.61 5.64
N ASP A 674 3.69 -25.69 6.58
CA ASP A 674 2.41 -25.29 7.14
C ASP A 674 1.69 -24.28 6.26
N GLU A 675 0.36 -24.26 6.33
CA GLU A 675 -0.49 -23.24 5.73
C GLU A 675 -1.25 -22.51 6.82
N TYR A 676 -1.39 -21.20 6.67
CA TYR A 676 -2.14 -20.31 7.54
C TYR A 676 -3.24 -19.62 6.74
N VAL A 677 -4.39 -19.43 7.38
CA VAL A 677 -5.56 -18.80 6.78
C VAL A 677 -6.21 -17.81 7.74
N ASP A 678 -6.59 -16.66 7.21
CA ASP A 678 -7.52 -15.72 7.85
C ASP A 678 -8.64 -15.36 6.86
N GLU A 679 -9.50 -14.43 7.24
CA GLU A 679 -10.63 -14.01 6.41
C GLU A 679 -10.24 -13.49 5.02
N HIS A 680 -9.09 -12.84 4.89
CA HIS A 680 -8.63 -12.16 3.67
C HIS A 680 -7.46 -12.85 2.98
N THR A 681 -6.64 -13.63 3.67
CA THR A 681 -5.37 -14.13 3.14
C THR A 681 -5.20 -15.62 3.43
N ARG A 682 -4.55 -16.32 2.50
CA ARG A 682 -3.90 -17.62 2.73
C ARG A 682 -2.41 -17.47 2.50
N ALA A 683 -1.60 -18.08 3.34
CA ALA A 683 -0.16 -18.11 3.17
C ALA A 683 0.40 -19.47 3.56
N ALA A 684 1.44 -19.93 2.87
CA ALA A 684 2.20 -21.09 3.25
C ALA A 684 3.58 -20.69 3.75
N ILE A 685 4.11 -21.49 4.66
CA ILE A 685 5.48 -21.38 5.11
C ILE A 685 6.39 -22.17 4.19
N LEU A 686 7.44 -21.50 3.74
CA LEU A 686 8.51 -22.05 2.93
C LEU A 686 9.81 -22.08 3.73
N ARG A 687 10.50 -23.22 3.68
CA ARG A 687 11.75 -23.47 4.40
C ARG A 687 12.91 -23.74 3.45
N GLY A 688 14.13 -23.40 3.90
CA GLY A 688 15.39 -23.81 3.26
C GLY A 688 15.98 -22.84 2.23
N GLY A 689 15.18 -21.97 1.62
CA GLY A 689 15.64 -21.14 0.50
C GLY A 689 15.83 -21.96 -0.79
N SER A 690 16.37 -21.31 -1.81
CA SER A 690 16.65 -21.90 -3.12
C SER A 690 17.94 -21.36 -3.72
N SER A 691 18.42 -22.01 -4.77
CA SER A 691 19.66 -21.59 -5.45
C SER A 691 19.46 -20.33 -6.28
N TYR A 692 18.22 -19.96 -6.62
CA TYR A 692 17.93 -18.78 -7.43
C TYR A 692 17.85 -17.51 -6.57
N GLN A 693 18.65 -16.51 -6.92
CA GLN A 693 18.71 -15.22 -6.24
C GLN A 693 18.81 -14.09 -7.27
N PRO A 694 17.69 -13.58 -7.80
CA PRO A 694 17.72 -12.48 -8.75
C PRO A 694 18.32 -11.23 -8.08
N GLN A 695 19.14 -10.50 -8.83
CA GLN A 695 19.79 -9.27 -8.36
C GLN A 695 19.03 -8.04 -8.85
N THR A 696 19.43 -6.84 -8.42
CA THR A 696 18.86 -5.49 -8.73
C THR A 696 17.92 -4.93 -7.68
N SER A 697 17.12 -5.75 -7.01
CA SER A 697 16.15 -5.27 -6.02
C SER A 697 16.27 -5.98 -4.69
N HIS A 698 16.26 -5.20 -3.62
CA HIS A 698 16.14 -5.75 -2.27
C HIS A 698 14.75 -6.32 -2.00
N TRP A 699 13.74 -5.93 -2.80
CA TRP A 699 12.33 -6.36 -2.73
C TRP A 699 12.06 -7.78 -3.25
N TYR A 700 13.01 -8.46 -3.88
CA TYR A 700 12.77 -9.83 -4.30
C TYR A 700 12.58 -10.78 -3.12
N PHE A 701 11.82 -11.86 -3.33
CA PHE A 701 11.54 -12.88 -2.31
C PHE A 701 12.84 -13.32 -1.60
N PRO A 702 13.04 -12.93 -0.33
CA PRO A 702 14.32 -13.10 0.34
C PRO A 702 14.56 -14.56 0.73
N GLN A 703 15.85 -14.95 0.80
CA GLN A 703 16.24 -16.33 1.14
C GLN A 703 16.19 -16.60 2.65
N ALA A 704 15.70 -17.78 3.04
CA ALA A 704 15.68 -18.26 4.41
C ALA A 704 16.66 -19.45 4.57
N HIS A 705 17.95 -19.18 4.42
CA HIS A 705 18.99 -20.22 4.53
C HIS A 705 19.23 -20.69 5.98
N ARG A 706 18.97 -19.83 6.96
CA ARG A 706 19.15 -20.20 8.36
C ARG A 706 17.94 -20.99 8.85
N LEU A 707 18.20 -21.94 9.75
CA LEU A 707 17.16 -22.78 10.36
C LEU A 707 16.22 -22.01 11.30
N ASP A 708 16.59 -20.80 11.71
CA ASP A 708 15.72 -19.90 12.47
C ASP A 708 14.96 -18.89 11.59
N GLN A 709 14.85 -19.16 10.29
CA GLN A 709 14.17 -18.31 9.32
C GLN A 709 13.15 -19.08 8.48
N HIS A 710 12.08 -18.41 8.07
CA HIS A 710 11.18 -18.90 7.03
C HIS A 710 10.77 -17.81 6.04
N GLY A 711 10.30 -18.21 4.86
CA GLY A 711 9.58 -17.34 3.94
C GLY A 711 8.07 -17.53 4.08
N LYS A 712 7.32 -16.43 4.18
CA LYS A 712 5.86 -16.42 4.07
C LYS A 712 5.47 -16.24 2.60
N TYR A 713 4.88 -17.26 2.00
CA TYR A 713 4.47 -17.25 0.60
C TYR A 713 2.95 -17.07 0.51
N LEU A 714 2.50 -15.94 -0.02
CA LEU A 714 1.07 -15.67 -0.15
C LEU A 714 0.47 -16.53 -1.26
N LEU A 715 -0.67 -17.16 -0.98
CA LEU A 715 -1.34 -18.08 -1.90
C LEU A 715 -2.57 -17.41 -2.51
N MET A 716 -2.72 -17.52 -3.84
CA MET A 716 -3.92 -17.10 -4.56
C MET A 716 -4.62 -18.30 -5.20
N ALA A 717 -3.90 -18.97 -6.09
CA ALA A 717 -4.39 -20.03 -6.95
C ALA A 717 -3.21 -20.82 -7.54
N PRO A 718 -3.38 -22.13 -7.82
CA PRO A 718 -2.29 -22.98 -8.31
C PRO A 718 -1.56 -22.45 -9.55
N CYS A 719 -2.22 -21.80 -10.50
CA CYS A 719 -1.59 -21.16 -11.66
C CYS A 719 -0.46 -20.19 -11.29
N LYS A 720 -0.68 -19.39 -10.23
CA LYS A 720 0.26 -18.37 -9.76
C LYS A 720 1.26 -18.96 -8.76
N ASP A 721 0.77 -19.82 -7.87
CA ASP A 721 1.50 -20.31 -6.69
C ASP A 721 2.57 -21.36 -7.05
N ARG A 722 2.42 -22.06 -8.18
CA ARG A 722 3.46 -22.96 -8.69
C ARG A 722 4.69 -22.16 -9.10
N SER A 723 5.84 -22.54 -8.54
CA SER A 723 7.13 -21.88 -8.79
C SER A 723 8.21 -22.88 -9.15
N GLY A 724 9.15 -22.43 -9.98
CA GLY A 724 10.30 -23.24 -10.40
C GLY A 724 11.34 -23.52 -9.32
N CYS A 725 11.24 -22.83 -8.18
CA CYS A 725 12.16 -22.99 -7.04
C CYS A 725 11.48 -23.54 -5.79
N VAL A 726 10.22 -23.98 -5.88
CA VAL A 726 9.47 -24.55 -4.76
C VAL A 726 9.15 -26.01 -5.03
N GLY A 727 9.59 -26.87 -4.11
CA GLY A 727 9.29 -28.29 -4.04
C GLY A 727 8.82 -28.66 -2.63
N PHE A 728 9.01 -29.92 -2.24
CA PHE A 728 8.59 -30.39 -0.91
C PHE A 728 9.27 -31.70 -0.52
N ARG A 729 9.07 -32.07 0.74
CA ARG A 729 9.36 -33.40 1.29
C ARG A 729 8.19 -33.82 2.17
N CYS A 730 8.13 -35.10 2.54
CA CYS A 730 7.06 -35.61 3.38
C CYS A 730 7.57 -36.21 4.69
N VAL A 731 6.64 -36.41 5.62
CA VAL A 731 6.83 -37.14 6.89
C VAL A 731 5.77 -38.22 7.06
N VAL A 732 6.08 -39.20 7.92
CA VAL A 732 5.17 -40.24 8.42
C VAL A 732 5.31 -40.30 9.94
N ASP A 733 4.21 -40.47 10.64
CA ASP A 733 4.18 -40.58 12.10
C ASP A 733 4.75 -41.94 12.54
N ALA A 734 5.44 -41.98 13.68
CA ALA A 734 5.97 -43.22 14.24
C ALA A 734 5.10 -43.75 15.40
N VAL A 735 5.25 -45.05 15.70
CA VAL A 735 4.58 -45.74 16.82
C VAL A 735 5.24 -45.40 18.16
#